data_AF-A0A7C6N5M1-F1
#
_entry.id   AF-A0A7C6N5M1-F1
#
_cell.length_a   1.000
_cell.length_b   1.000
_cell.length_c   1.000
_cell.angle_alpha   90.00
_cell.angle_beta   90.00
_cell.angle_gamma   90.00
#
_symmetry.space_group_name_H-M   'P 1'
#
loop_
_entity.id
_entity.type
_entity.pdbx_description
1 polymer ?
#
loop_
_entity_poly.entity_id
_entity_poly.type
_entity_poly.pdbx_seq_one_letter_code
_entity_poly.pdbx_strand_id
1 'polypeptide(L)'
;MRKLQDLTLREKIGQLIMAGFKAEDIDDHVLQMVKEAKIGNIILFTRNIKSARQLYRLNRKLYELIYNELGIYPLVSIDQEGGMVTRILEDATFLPGNMTLGATNNPEYAYRAGQISGQELISLGINVNLAPVLDIATNAYNPVIGVRSYSSDPETVALFGARYTQGLQESGVIGVGKHFPGHGDTDVDSHYGLPKVDAGRGRLNSVELVPFKEAIKNQIKGIMSAHILFPSYEKEQLPATLSSKVLTDLLRDQLGYEGLVFTDCMEMKAIADHYGTHQGALQAVIAGANQVCISHTLSEQLKAVDLIEAAVINGEISEDLINERVERVLKAKADLLDQAKAFVNSSEDEAIKVLITKEHHSFAEAVVDESLTLVKGEPFSLKERTLLIASDPFATSIADDEVDSKSIVKAVRDQIPSIATIKMAVRPSVEEQKNIIDQAAEYEQVVICTYNANIYQEQLELVKKLLGLNLTVYVISMRNPYDLVFIPEIKNYVCLYEYTKNSIKTLIKYLKREISPKGSLPIKNNKSHKTGVSVYIGLAEYSLQDNLRYLEHAKASGAEMVFTSAHMPEMSKDFLSDLDAIINKVLELKMKLVIDVSKPMMENFKIPKGTYALRLDYGFKDDEIVKMSNELDLFIELNASTLSPERMQKLIDMGLNVKNIRVSHNFYPKAYTGLTHEQVRRQNEFFKTLGLDILMYIPSQHQKRPPLKEGLPTVEAHRKMPLDVVIQEVLMLGATEICFGDAYASIDEIKTVAEFDVKEIILPIRLVEGLSDEEIRIINSPHRSRMDESVYLKRSTAYRGKVTISAHNTIAREKYAVTIDNDGYLRYRGELNIVMESLPADPRVNVVGYIDNCEYLLENLKPGTRFRFRVKNK
;
A
#
# COMPACT_ATOMS: atom_id res chain seq x y z
N MET A 1 24.39 -33.74 -16.63
CA MET A 1 23.32 -33.73 -15.62
C MET A 1 22.40 -34.91 -15.90
N ARG A 2 21.99 -35.67 -14.88
CA ARG A 2 21.03 -36.79 -15.03
C ARG A 2 19.66 -36.29 -15.51
N LYS A 3 18.93 -37.12 -16.26
CA LYS A 3 17.59 -36.80 -16.78
C LYS A 3 16.51 -37.34 -15.84
N LEU A 4 15.28 -36.85 -15.97
CA LEU A 4 14.13 -37.24 -15.14
C LEU A 4 13.93 -38.76 -15.05
N GLN A 5 14.04 -39.45 -16.19
CA GLN A 5 13.90 -40.91 -16.30
C GLN A 5 15.01 -41.70 -15.58
N ASP A 6 16.14 -41.06 -15.27
CA ASP A 6 17.27 -41.67 -14.58
C ASP A 6 17.14 -41.54 -13.05
N LEU A 7 16.16 -40.78 -12.55
CA LEU A 7 15.96 -40.50 -11.13
C LEU A 7 15.01 -41.51 -10.49
N THR A 8 15.37 -41.97 -9.30
CA THR A 8 14.45 -42.68 -8.40
C THR A 8 13.33 -41.75 -7.92
N LEU A 9 12.21 -42.30 -7.45
CA LEU A 9 11.10 -41.52 -6.90
C LEU A 9 11.58 -40.57 -5.79
N ARG A 10 12.39 -41.07 -4.85
CA ARG A 10 12.95 -40.25 -3.77
C ARG A 10 13.85 -39.12 -4.27
N GLU A 11 14.68 -39.36 -5.28
CA GLU A 11 15.50 -38.30 -5.91
C GLU A 11 14.62 -37.25 -6.59
N LYS A 12 13.53 -37.66 -7.26
CA LYS A 12 12.54 -36.74 -7.84
C LYS A 12 11.92 -35.85 -6.76
N ILE A 13 11.44 -36.44 -5.67
CA ILE A 13 10.84 -35.71 -4.54
C ILE A 13 11.88 -34.76 -3.90
N GLY A 14 13.12 -35.21 -3.71
CA GLY A 14 14.20 -34.39 -3.19
C GLY A 14 14.54 -33.17 -4.07
N GLN A 15 14.26 -33.22 -5.39
CA GLN A 15 14.36 -32.04 -6.26
C GLN A 15 13.25 -31.00 -6.03
N LEU A 16 12.14 -31.37 -5.40
CA LEU A 16 11.04 -30.44 -5.10
C LEU A 16 11.23 -29.70 -3.76
N ILE A 17 12.14 -30.15 -2.91
CA ILE A 17 12.37 -29.54 -1.59
C ILE A 17 13.53 -28.54 -1.67
N MET A 18 13.32 -27.38 -1.05
CA MET A 18 14.34 -26.36 -0.77
C MET A 18 14.58 -26.33 0.74
N ALA A 19 15.73 -26.82 1.18
CA ALA A 19 16.04 -27.02 2.59
C ALA A 19 17.09 -26.05 3.11
N GLY A 20 16.93 -25.60 4.35
CA GLY A 20 17.95 -24.84 5.09
C GLY A 20 18.53 -25.63 6.26
N PHE A 21 19.62 -25.10 6.82
CA PHE A 21 20.35 -25.68 7.95
C PHE A 21 20.95 -24.55 8.82
N LYS A 22 21.53 -24.87 9.98
CA LYS A 22 21.98 -23.87 10.99
C LYS A 22 23.50 -23.74 11.14
N ALA A 23 24.29 -24.38 10.30
CA ALA A 23 25.76 -24.36 10.38
C ALA A 23 26.41 -23.42 9.35
N GLU A 24 27.64 -22.99 9.64
CA GLU A 24 28.53 -22.22 8.73
C GLU A 24 29.37 -23.14 7.82
N ASP A 25 29.28 -24.46 7.97
CA ASP A 25 29.94 -25.45 7.13
C ASP A 25 29.03 -26.68 6.99
N ILE A 26 29.42 -27.67 6.17
CA ILE A 26 28.72 -28.95 6.07
C ILE A 26 28.79 -29.68 7.41
N ASP A 27 27.63 -29.97 7.99
CA ASP A 27 27.45 -30.74 9.21
C ASP A 27 26.62 -32.01 8.94
N ASP A 28 26.34 -32.79 9.99
CA ASP A 28 25.56 -34.03 9.88
C ASP A 28 24.13 -33.77 9.37
N HIS A 29 23.54 -32.61 9.65
CA HIS A 29 22.25 -32.20 9.09
C HIS A 29 22.34 -32.16 7.57
N VAL A 30 23.30 -31.40 7.02
CA VAL A 30 23.50 -31.29 5.57
C VAL A 30 23.76 -32.66 4.93
N LEU A 31 24.57 -33.50 5.58
CA LEU A 31 24.85 -34.84 5.07
C LEU A 31 23.60 -35.71 5.00
N GLN A 32 22.77 -35.73 6.05
CA GLN A 32 21.54 -36.53 6.09
C GLN A 32 20.51 -36.04 5.07
N MET A 33 20.26 -34.72 4.98
CA MET A 33 19.27 -34.21 4.03
C MET A 33 19.66 -34.49 2.57
N VAL A 34 20.96 -34.45 2.24
CA VAL A 34 21.43 -34.75 0.86
C VAL A 34 21.48 -36.26 0.60
N LYS A 35 22.07 -37.05 1.50
CA LYS A 35 22.30 -38.49 1.25
C LYS A 35 21.06 -39.35 1.50
N GLU A 36 20.27 -39.04 2.52
CA GLU A 36 19.10 -39.85 2.89
C GLU A 36 17.85 -39.31 2.21
N ALA A 37 17.60 -38.01 2.29
CA ALA A 37 16.41 -37.37 1.72
C ALA A 37 16.54 -37.02 0.23
N LYS A 38 17.75 -37.14 -0.33
CA LYS A 38 18.08 -36.79 -1.73
C LYS A 38 17.75 -35.34 -2.09
N ILE A 39 17.75 -34.44 -1.10
CA ILE A 39 17.43 -33.03 -1.29
C ILE A 39 18.55 -32.34 -2.06
N GLY A 40 18.18 -31.69 -3.17
CA GLY A 40 19.11 -31.08 -4.10
C GLY A 40 19.06 -29.56 -4.15
N ASN A 41 18.30 -28.88 -3.28
CA ASN A 41 18.17 -27.42 -3.29
C ASN A 41 18.27 -26.85 -1.88
N ILE A 42 18.93 -25.70 -1.79
CA ILE A 42 19.37 -25.09 -0.53
C ILE A 42 18.76 -23.69 -0.40
N ILE A 43 18.36 -23.31 0.81
CA ILE A 43 18.12 -21.92 1.20
C ILE A 43 19.09 -21.51 2.32
N LEU A 44 19.76 -20.37 2.11
CA LEU A 44 20.75 -19.82 3.03
C LEU A 44 20.17 -18.62 3.81
N PHE A 45 20.63 -18.49 5.04
CA PHE A 45 20.30 -17.40 5.97
C PHE A 45 21.57 -16.80 6.55
N THR A 46 21.43 -15.68 7.25
CA THR A 46 22.54 -14.99 7.94
C THR A 46 23.33 -15.93 8.87
N ARG A 47 22.67 -16.90 9.50
CA ARG A 47 23.32 -17.95 10.33
C ARG A 47 24.29 -18.87 9.58
N ASN A 48 24.26 -18.88 8.25
CA ASN A 48 25.20 -19.65 7.41
C ASN A 48 26.41 -18.81 6.96
N ILE A 49 26.42 -17.51 7.29
CA ILE A 49 27.30 -16.50 6.70
C ILE A 49 28.12 -15.83 7.79
N LYS A 50 29.40 -16.16 7.83
CA LYS A 50 30.40 -15.48 8.68
C LYS A 50 31.22 -14.46 7.91
N SER A 51 31.53 -14.76 6.64
CA SER A 51 32.21 -13.86 5.70
C SER A 51 31.98 -14.33 4.28
N ALA A 52 32.21 -13.47 3.29
CA ALA A 52 32.07 -13.87 1.88
C ALA A 52 33.00 -15.02 1.49
N ARG A 53 34.22 -15.09 2.05
CA ARG A 53 35.17 -16.17 1.80
C ARG A 53 34.69 -17.51 2.38
N GLN A 54 34.17 -17.51 3.60
CA GLN A 54 33.60 -18.72 4.19
C GLN A 54 32.37 -19.19 3.39
N LEU A 55 31.50 -18.25 3.00
CA LEU A 55 30.30 -18.55 2.21
C LEU A 55 30.64 -19.17 0.85
N TYR A 56 31.65 -18.63 0.15
CA TYR A 56 32.17 -19.21 -1.08
C TYR A 56 32.58 -20.67 -0.89
N ARG A 57 33.37 -20.97 0.15
CA ARG A 57 33.83 -22.34 0.45
C ARG A 57 32.67 -23.28 0.79
N LEU A 58 31.73 -22.83 1.60
CA LEU A 58 30.52 -23.59 1.94
C LEU A 58 29.77 -23.96 0.66
N ASN A 59 29.50 -22.99 -0.21
CA ASN A 59 28.78 -23.24 -1.46
C ASN A 59 29.58 -24.14 -2.41
N ARG A 60 30.90 -24.00 -2.52
CA ARG A 60 31.73 -24.94 -3.30
C ARG A 60 31.59 -26.37 -2.80
N LYS A 61 31.64 -26.59 -1.48
CA LYS A 61 31.43 -27.93 -0.87
C LYS A 61 30.01 -28.45 -1.09
N LEU A 62 28.98 -27.61 -0.99
CA LEU A 62 27.59 -27.99 -1.25
C LEU A 62 27.39 -28.43 -2.71
N TYR A 63 27.95 -27.70 -3.67
CA TYR A 63 27.93 -28.09 -5.09
C TYR A 63 28.60 -29.45 -5.31
N GLU A 64 29.76 -29.68 -4.70
CA GLU A 64 30.49 -30.95 -4.81
C GLU A 64 29.72 -32.11 -4.17
N LEU A 65 29.21 -31.94 -2.94
CA LEU A 65 28.44 -32.96 -2.23
C LEU A 65 27.18 -33.35 -3.03
N ILE A 66 26.39 -32.36 -3.44
CA ILE A 66 25.10 -32.59 -4.11
C ILE A 66 25.31 -33.16 -5.51
N TYR A 67 26.31 -32.66 -6.26
CA TYR A 67 26.62 -33.20 -7.58
C TYR A 67 27.13 -34.65 -7.51
N ASN A 68 28.00 -34.97 -6.55
CA ASN A 68 28.51 -36.33 -6.39
C ASN A 68 27.42 -37.32 -5.99
N GLU A 69 26.47 -36.89 -5.16
CA GLU A 69 25.37 -37.74 -4.70
C GLU A 69 24.26 -37.89 -5.76
N LEU A 70 23.89 -36.81 -6.44
CA LEU A 70 22.69 -36.76 -7.28
C LEU A 70 22.97 -36.66 -8.78
N GLY A 71 24.19 -36.31 -9.21
CA GLY A 71 24.53 -36.04 -10.62
C GLY A 71 23.89 -34.77 -11.19
N ILE A 72 23.43 -33.88 -10.30
CA ILE A 72 22.68 -32.65 -10.58
C ILE A 72 23.23 -31.54 -9.69
N TYR A 73 23.48 -30.34 -10.24
CA TYR A 73 23.90 -29.18 -9.45
C TYR A 73 22.74 -28.59 -8.63
N PRO A 74 23.01 -27.97 -7.48
CA PRO A 74 21.96 -27.42 -6.64
C PRO A 74 21.38 -26.11 -7.17
N LEU A 75 20.11 -25.85 -6.83
CA LEU A 75 19.67 -24.47 -6.67
C LEU A 75 20.06 -24.01 -5.26
N VAL A 76 20.72 -22.88 -5.16
CA VAL A 76 21.13 -22.26 -3.89
C VAL A 76 20.47 -20.89 -3.82
N SER A 77 19.58 -20.74 -2.84
CA SER A 77 18.66 -19.61 -2.69
C SER A 77 19.01 -18.75 -1.48
N ILE A 78 18.66 -17.47 -1.55
CA ILE A 78 18.83 -16.50 -0.45
C ILE A 78 17.78 -15.39 -0.53
N ASP A 79 17.43 -14.77 0.60
CA ASP A 79 16.65 -13.52 0.64
C ASP A 79 17.55 -12.28 0.64
N GLN A 80 18.12 -11.94 -0.51
CA GLN A 80 18.95 -10.73 -0.67
C GLN A 80 18.13 -9.62 -1.36
N GLU A 81 17.07 -9.15 -0.68
CA GLU A 81 16.16 -8.12 -1.21
C GLU A 81 16.84 -6.74 -1.32
N GLY A 82 17.73 -6.43 -0.37
CA GLY A 82 18.29 -5.10 -0.17
C GLY A 82 17.63 -4.36 1.00
N GLY A 83 18.24 -3.27 1.45
CA GLY A 83 17.74 -2.49 2.58
C GLY A 83 17.62 -3.34 3.86
N MET A 84 16.39 -3.46 4.39
CA MET A 84 16.14 -4.12 5.68
C MET A 84 16.21 -5.65 5.63
N VAL A 85 16.06 -6.27 4.46
CA VAL A 85 16.16 -7.74 4.28
C VAL A 85 17.38 -8.05 3.42
N THR A 86 18.49 -8.29 4.11
CA THR A 86 19.82 -8.51 3.54
C THR A 86 20.51 -9.59 4.37
N ARG A 87 20.99 -10.68 3.77
CA ARG A 87 21.65 -11.79 4.49
C ARG A 87 23.17 -11.66 4.48
N ILE A 88 23.73 -11.22 3.35
CA ILE A 88 25.17 -10.93 3.25
C ILE A 88 25.39 -9.49 3.70
N LEU A 89 25.63 -9.32 5.00
CA LEU A 89 25.67 -8.01 5.68
C LEU A 89 27.04 -7.32 5.63
N GLU A 90 28.09 -8.11 5.39
CA GLU A 90 29.49 -7.69 5.35
C GLU A 90 30.16 -8.21 4.07
N ASP A 91 31.26 -7.57 3.66
CA ASP A 91 32.02 -7.82 2.43
C ASP A 91 31.32 -7.49 1.10
N ALA A 92 30.02 -7.76 0.98
CA ALA A 92 29.19 -7.47 -0.20
C ALA A 92 28.64 -6.03 -0.20
N THR A 93 28.09 -5.61 -1.35
CA THR A 93 27.46 -4.30 -1.47
C THR A 93 26.14 -4.26 -0.69
N PHE A 94 26.02 -3.30 0.23
CA PHE A 94 24.76 -3.07 0.94
C PHE A 94 23.80 -2.28 0.02
N LEU A 95 23.07 -3.01 -0.83
CA LEU A 95 22.14 -2.42 -1.79
C LEU A 95 20.95 -1.71 -1.12
N PRO A 96 20.44 -0.61 -1.72
CA PRO A 96 19.27 0.10 -1.21
C PRO A 96 18.02 -0.80 -1.22
N GLY A 97 17.14 -0.59 -0.25
CA GLY A 97 15.85 -1.27 -0.17
C GLY A 97 14.86 -0.85 -1.25
N ASN A 98 13.76 -1.59 -1.35
CA ASN A 98 12.77 -1.38 -2.42
C ASN A 98 12.09 0.00 -2.32
N MET A 99 11.65 0.43 -1.14
CA MET A 99 11.04 1.75 -1.00
C MET A 99 12.06 2.89 -1.18
N THR A 100 13.31 2.66 -0.79
CA THR A 100 14.45 3.56 -1.06
C THR A 100 14.63 3.75 -2.57
N LEU A 101 14.62 2.66 -3.33
CA LEU A 101 14.64 2.70 -4.80
C LEU A 101 13.40 3.43 -5.34
N GLY A 102 12.20 3.10 -4.86
CA GLY A 102 10.95 3.74 -5.27
C GLY A 102 10.96 5.25 -5.06
N ALA A 103 11.53 5.72 -3.94
CA ALA A 103 11.61 7.14 -3.62
C ALA A 103 12.45 7.95 -4.61
N THR A 104 13.42 7.32 -5.29
CA THR A 104 14.21 7.99 -6.34
C THR A 104 13.41 8.28 -7.61
N ASN A 105 12.25 7.62 -7.80
CA ASN A 105 11.46 7.65 -9.03
C ASN A 105 12.28 7.32 -10.30
N ASN A 106 13.38 6.56 -10.14
CA ASN A 106 14.26 6.14 -11.22
C ASN A 106 14.33 4.60 -11.32
N PRO A 107 13.55 3.99 -12.22
CA PRO A 107 13.50 2.52 -12.34
C PRO A 107 14.81 1.91 -12.88
N GLU A 108 15.72 2.70 -13.46
CA GLU A 108 17.05 2.22 -13.85
C GLU A 108 17.94 1.89 -12.64
N TYR A 109 17.69 2.52 -11.49
CA TYR A 109 18.37 2.14 -10.26
C TYR A 109 17.94 0.76 -9.78
N ALA A 110 16.68 0.38 -9.98
CA ALA A 110 16.22 -0.98 -9.68
C ALA A 110 16.91 -2.01 -10.59
N TYR A 111 17.01 -1.73 -11.89
CA TYR A 111 17.76 -2.56 -12.83
C TYR A 111 19.23 -2.72 -12.40
N ARG A 112 19.91 -1.61 -12.11
CA ARG A 112 21.33 -1.66 -11.71
C ARG A 112 21.54 -2.35 -10.37
N ALA A 113 20.63 -2.18 -9.41
CA ALA A 113 20.65 -2.90 -8.14
C ALA A 113 20.48 -4.41 -8.35
N GLY A 114 19.53 -4.83 -9.20
CA GLY A 114 19.35 -6.23 -9.58
C GLY A 114 20.59 -6.80 -10.25
N GLN A 115 21.22 -6.04 -11.16
CA GLN A 115 22.45 -6.44 -11.85
C GLN A 115 23.62 -6.66 -10.89
N ILE A 116 23.87 -5.73 -9.97
CA ILE A 116 24.92 -5.83 -8.94
C ILE A 116 24.65 -7.02 -8.02
N SER A 117 23.41 -7.17 -7.55
CA SER A 117 23.00 -8.30 -6.73
C SER A 117 23.29 -9.63 -7.44
N GLY A 118 22.89 -9.76 -8.70
CA GLY A 118 23.12 -10.98 -9.47
C GLY A 118 24.61 -11.29 -9.68
N GLN A 119 25.43 -10.27 -9.96
CA GLN A 119 26.88 -10.45 -10.11
C GLN A 119 27.54 -10.93 -8.82
N GLU A 120 27.19 -10.34 -7.68
CA GLU A 120 27.77 -10.72 -6.39
C GLU A 120 27.27 -12.10 -5.95
N LEU A 121 25.97 -12.39 -6.08
CA LEU A 121 25.38 -13.68 -5.70
C LEU A 121 25.92 -14.84 -6.53
N ILE A 122 25.99 -14.70 -7.86
CA ILE A 122 26.46 -15.78 -8.72
C ILE A 122 27.95 -16.08 -8.49
N SER A 123 28.75 -15.06 -8.15
CA SER A 123 30.17 -15.23 -7.79
C SER A 123 30.36 -16.05 -6.52
N LEU A 124 29.36 -16.05 -5.63
CA LEU A 124 29.32 -16.86 -4.41
C LEU A 124 28.60 -18.20 -4.61
N GLY A 125 28.19 -18.54 -5.83
CA GLY A 125 27.49 -19.79 -6.14
C GLY A 125 26.01 -19.79 -5.80
N ILE A 126 25.44 -18.63 -5.50
CA ILE A 126 24.01 -18.44 -5.25
C ILE A 126 23.34 -18.12 -6.59
N ASN A 127 22.40 -18.96 -7.00
CA ASN A 127 21.79 -18.91 -8.32
C ASN A 127 20.26 -18.69 -8.29
N VAL A 128 19.69 -18.51 -7.10
CA VAL A 128 18.31 -18.05 -6.88
C VAL A 128 18.34 -16.91 -5.86
N ASN A 129 17.75 -15.77 -6.18
CA ASN A 129 17.45 -14.73 -5.20
C ASN A 129 15.94 -14.67 -5.01
N LEU A 130 15.49 -14.75 -3.76
CA LEU A 130 14.08 -14.68 -3.38
C LEU A 130 13.62 -13.21 -3.39
N ALA A 131 13.80 -12.56 -4.53
CA ALA A 131 13.50 -11.15 -4.81
C ALA A 131 13.20 -11.00 -6.32
N PRO A 132 12.42 -9.99 -6.73
CA PRO A 132 11.94 -8.84 -5.95
C PRO A 132 10.65 -9.10 -5.15
N VAL A 133 10.39 -8.21 -4.19
CA VAL A 133 9.07 -8.11 -3.56
C VAL A 133 8.16 -7.31 -4.49
N LEU A 134 7.05 -7.92 -4.89
CA LEU A 134 6.01 -7.42 -5.78
C LEU A 134 4.73 -7.01 -5.03
N ASP A 135 4.74 -7.08 -3.71
CA ASP A 135 3.66 -6.56 -2.87
C ASP A 135 3.57 -5.03 -2.94
N ILE A 136 2.36 -4.50 -2.77
CA ILE A 136 2.07 -3.07 -2.85
C ILE A 136 1.80 -2.54 -1.45
N ALA A 137 2.45 -1.45 -1.05
CA ALA A 137 2.28 -0.86 0.28
C ALA A 137 0.95 -0.08 0.42
N THR A 138 -0.20 -0.73 0.24
CA THR A 138 -1.53 -0.09 0.33
C THR A 138 -1.98 0.18 1.76
N ASN A 139 -1.48 -0.59 2.73
CA ASN A 139 -1.91 -0.50 4.12
C ASN A 139 -0.79 0.01 5.03
N ALA A 140 -0.97 1.23 5.57
CA ALA A 140 -0.04 1.85 6.52
C ALA A 140 0.09 1.11 7.86
N TYR A 141 -0.82 0.17 8.16
CA TYR A 141 -0.79 -0.69 9.34
C TYR A 141 -0.12 -2.05 9.09
N ASN A 142 0.28 -2.34 7.85
CA ASN A 142 0.93 -3.62 7.53
C ASN A 142 2.28 -3.72 8.25
N PRO A 143 2.47 -4.73 9.13
CA PRO A 143 3.70 -4.87 9.91
C PRO A 143 4.84 -5.57 9.13
N VAL A 144 4.54 -6.23 8.00
CA VAL A 144 5.44 -7.16 7.30
C VAL A 144 6.07 -6.56 6.05
N ILE A 145 5.28 -5.86 5.22
CA ILE A 145 5.74 -5.36 3.92
C ILE A 145 6.40 -3.99 4.08
N GLY A 146 5.65 -2.94 4.40
CA GLY A 146 6.20 -1.59 4.61
C GLY A 146 7.23 -1.21 3.53
N VAL A 147 8.43 -0.86 3.97
CA VAL A 147 9.57 -0.47 3.12
C VAL A 147 10.12 -1.57 2.18
N ARG A 148 9.69 -2.83 2.34
CA ARG A 148 10.02 -3.92 1.42
C ARG A 148 9.24 -3.83 0.10
N SER A 149 8.17 -3.05 0.04
CA SER A 149 7.53 -2.69 -1.24
C SER A 149 8.22 -1.48 -1.86
N TYR A 150 8.22 -1.39 -3.19
CA TYR A 150 8.68 -0.20 -3.90
C TYR A 150 7.77 1.01 -3.69
N SER A 151 6.46 0.80 -3.60
CA SER A 151 5.47 1.89 -3.61
C SER A 151 4.09 1.43 -3.16
N SER A 152 3.20 2.38 -2.85
CA SER A 152 1.77 2.10 -2.70
C SER A 152 1.01 2.15 -4.05
N ASP A 153 1.70 2.42 -5.15
CA ASP A 153 1.15 2.49 -6.50
C ASP A 153 1.44 1.19 -7.29
N PRO A 154 0.42 0.46 -7.78
CA PRO A 154 0.61 -0.82 -8.45
C PRO A 154 1.53 -0.77 -9.68
N GLU A 155 1.41 0.28 -10.50
CA GLU A 155 2.20 0.44 -11.73
C GLU A 155 3.66 0.74 -11.42
N THR A 156 3.91 1.54 -10.37
CA THR A 156 5.27 1.79 -9.87
C THR A 156 5.92 0.51 -9.38
N VAL A 157 5.20 -0.31 -8.58
CA VAL A 157 5.72 -1.60 -8.10
C VAL A 157 5.99 -2.56 -9.27
N ALA A 158 5.09 -2.61 -10.26
CA ALA A 158 5.24 -3.42 -11.46
C ALA A 158 6.50 -3.05 -12.26
N LEU A 159 6.70 -1.74 -12.51
CA LEU A 159 7.84 -1.23 -13.27
C LEU A 159 9.18 -1.51 -12.55
N PHE A 160 9.27 -1.15 -11.27
CA PHE A 160 10.51 -1.33 -10.50
C PHE A 160 10.84 -2.82 -10.31
N GLY A 161 9.83 -3.65 -9.99
CA GLY A 161 9.99 -5.09 -9.87
C GLY A 161 10.45 -5.74 -11.17
N ALA A 162 9.89 -5.34 -12.32
CA ALA A 162 10.33 -5.83 -13.63
C ALA A 162 11.79 -5.44 -13.94
N ARG A 163 12.17 -4.17 -13.68
CA ARG A 163 13.55 -3.71 -13.92
C ARG A 163 14.56 -4.43 -13.02
N TYR A 164 14.27 -4.59 -11.72
CA TYR A 164 15.13 -5.36 -10.81
C TYR A 164 15.28 -6.81 -11.27
N THR A 165 14.16 -7.46 -11.62
CA THR A 165 14.15 -8.84 -12.13
C THR A 165 15.02 -8.97 -13.37
N GLN A 166 14.92 -8.03 -14.31
CA GLN A 166 15.72 -8.05 -15.52
C GLN A 166 17.22 -8.00 -15.22
N GLY A 167 17.68 -7.03 -14.41
CA GLY A 167 19.10 -6.91 -14.06
C GLY A 167 19.63 -8.16 -13.34
N LEU A 168 18.84 -8.72 -12.43
CA LEU A 168 19.19 -9.95 -11.69
C LEU A 168 19.32 -11.16 -12.61
N GLN A 169 18.35 -11.37 -13.51
CA GLN A 169 18.31 -12.54 -14.40
C GLN A 169 19.35 -12.49 -15.52
N GLU A 170 19.68 -11.30 -16.03
CA GLU A 170 20.77 -11.12 -17.01
C GLU A 170 22.14 -11.45 -16.42
N SER A 171 22.31 -11.29 -15.09
CA SER A 171 23.51 -11.74 -14.36
C SER A 171 23.56 -13.25 -14.09
N GLY A 172 22.54 -14.01 -14.50
CA GLY A 172 22.51 -15.47 -14.37
C GLY A 172 21.92 -15.99 -13.05
N VAL A 173 21.12 -15.17 -12.34
CA VAL A 173 20.42 -15.56 -11.10
C VAL A 173 18.91 -15.59 -11.34
N ILE A 174 18.22 -16.65 -10.89
CA ILE A 174 16.75 -16.72 -10.93
C ILE A 174 16.18 -15.68 -9.96
N GLY A 175 15.37 -14.76 -10.48
CA GLY A 175 14.54 -13.88 -9.67
C GLY A 175 13.22 -14.55 -9.30
N VAL A 176 12.77 -14.36 -8.06
CA VAL A 176 11.53 -14.92 -7.53
C VAL A 176 10.64 -13.81 -7.00
N GLY A 177 9.56 -13.51 -7.74
CA GLY A 177 8.60 -12.47 -7.38
C GLY A 177 7.70 -12.91 -6.22
N LYS A 178 7.56 -12.08 -5.19
CA LYS A 178 6.83 -12.46 -3.96
C LYS A 178 6.01 -11.31 -3.33
N HIS A 179 4.93 -11.57 -2.59
CA HIS A 179 4.39 -12.88 -2.22
C HIS A 179 3.01 -13.05 -2.87
N PHE A 180 2.92 -13.93 -3.86
CA PHE A 180 1.72 -14.11 -4.68
C PHE A 180 0.54 -14.67 -3.86
N PRO A 181 -0.70 -14.19 -4.07
CA PRO A 181 -1.15 -13.16 -5.01
C PRO A 181 -1.14 -11.72 -4.47
N GLY A 182 -0.48 -11.45 -3.34
CA GLY A 182 -0.24 -10.11 -2.79
C GLY A 182 -0.41 -10.04 -1.27
N HIS A 183 0.63 -9.62 -0.56
CA HIS A 183 0.68 -9.50 0.91
C HIS A 183 0.49 -8.05 1.41
N GLY A 184 0.42 -7.09 0.49
CA GLY A 184 0.44 -5.66 0.78
C GLY A 184 -0.68 -5.12 1.68
N ASP A 185 -1.85 -5.75 1.65
CA ASP A 185 -3.07 -5.27 2.30
C ASP A 185 -3.46 -6.05 3.58
N THR A 186 -2.51 -6.78 4.19
CA THR A 186 -2.76 -7.53 5.44
C THR A 186 -2.48 -6.69 6.69
N ASP A 187 -3.31 -6.83 7.73
CA ASP A 187 -3.15 -6.21 9.05
C ASP A 187 -2.64 -7.18 10.14
N VAL A 188 -2.53 -8.47 9.82
CA VAL A 188 -1.96 -9.52 10.66
C VAL A 188 -0.65 -10.02 10.01
N ASP A 189 0.39 -10.19 10.82
CA ASP A 189 1.65 -10.82 10.40
C ASP A 189 1.50 -12.35 10.29
N SER A 190 1.85 -12.90 9.11
CA SER A 190 1.85 -14.34 8.81
C SER A 190 2.78 -15.17 9.72
N HIS A 191 3.73 -14.53 10.40
CA HIS A 191 4.58 -15.19 11.39
C HIS A 191 3.86 -15.47 12.72
N TYR A 192 2.73 -14.81 12.99
CA TYR A 192 2.00 -14.91 14.27
C TYR A 192 0.56 -15.41 14.15
N GLY A 193 -0.01 -15.47 12.94
CA GLY A 193 -1.34 -16.00 12.66
C GLY A 193 -1.56 -16.17 11.17
N LEU A 194 -2.76 -16.57 10.75
CA LEU A 194 -3.11 -16.75 9.34
C LEU A 194 -3.78 -15.47 8.78
N PRO A 195 -3.05 -14.60 8.07
CA PRO A 195 -3.61 -13.39 7.46
C PRO A 195 -4.64 -13.69 6.37
N LYS A 196 -5.53 -12.72 6.16
CA LYS A 196 -6.59 -12.78 5.15
C LYS A 196 -6.65 -11.47 4.38
N VAL A 197 -6.83 -11.55 3.07
CA VAL A 197 -7.16 -10.40 2.22
C VAL A 197 -8.61 -10.58 1.74
N ASP A 198 -9.53 -9.76 2.28
CA ASP A 198 -10.97 -9.83 1.99
C ASP A 198 -11.37 -8.96 0.78
N ALA A 199 -10.54 -8.94 -0.25
CA ALA A 199 -10.76 -8.16 -1.45
C ALA A 199 -11.47 -8.98 -2.53
N GLY A 200 -12.38 -8.36 -3.28
CA GLY A 200 -13.01 -8.99 -4.44
C GLY A 200 -12.02 -9.16 -5.60
N ARG A 201 -12.30 -10.09 -6.53
CA ARG A 201 -11.43 -10.37 -7.69
C ARG A 201 -11.12 -9.14 -8.54
N GLY A 202 -12.06 -8.20 -8.69
CA GLY A 202 -11.84 -6.96 -9.44
C GLY A 202 -10.73 -6.12 -8.81
N ARG A 203 -10.77 -5.93 -7.49
CA ARG A 203 -9.72 -5.24 -6.72
C ARG A 203 -8.38 -5.95 -6.88
N LEU A 204 -8.33 -7.25 -6.59
CA LEU A 204 -7.12 -8.06 -6.72
C LEU A 204 -6.51 -7.96 -8.12
N ASN A 205 -7.33 -7.94 -9.16
CA ASN A 205 -6.86 -7.80 -10.54
C ASN A 205 -6.31 -6.42 -10.90
N SER A 206 -6.82 -5.36 -10.27
CA SER A 206 -6.48 -3.96 -10.53
C SER A 206 -5.36 -3.41 -9.63
N VAL A 207 -5.03 -4.13 -8.56
CA VAL A 207 -4.03 -3.70 -7.56
C VAL A 207 -3.02 -4.84 -7.35
N GLU A 208 -3.36 -5.84 -6.53
CA GLU A 208 -2.39 -6.83 -6.04
C GLU A 208 -1.74 -7.67 -7.14
N LEU A 209 -2.49 -8.04 -8.19
CA LEU A 209 -2.01 -8.85 -9.31
C LEU A 209 -1.29 -8.06 -10.40
N VAL A 210 -1.33 -6.71 -10.39
CA VAL A 210 -0.71 -5.89 -11.44
C VAL A 210 0.80 -6.14 -11.54
N PRO A 211 1.59 -6.10 -10.45
CA PRO A 211 3.01 -6.39 -10.50
C PRO A 211 3.34 -7.81 -10.95
N PHE A 212 2.54 -8.81 -10.56
CA PHE A 212 2.76 -10.20 -10.97
C PHE A 212 2.49 -10.40 -12.47
N LYS A 213 1.44 -9.79 -13.02
CA LYS A 213 1.16 -9.82 -14.47
C LYS A 213 2.30 -9.22 -15.27
N GLU A 214 2.83 -8.07 -14.84
CA GLU A 214 3.96 -7.45 -15.52
C GLU A 214 5.25 -8.27 -15.36
N ALA A 215 5.50 -8.87 -14.19
CA ALA A 215 6.65 -9.76 -13.98
C ALA A 215 6.59 -11.02 -14.87
N ILE A 216 5.41 -11.65 -15.03
CA ILE A 216 5.21 -12.79 -15.92
C ILE A 216 5.48 -12.40 -17.38
N LYS A 217 4.93 -11.26 -17.81
CA LYS A 217 5.16 -10.70 -19.15
C LYS A 217 6.65 -10.41 -19.42
N ASN A 218 7.39 -10.03 -18.38
CA ASN A 218 8.84 -9.82 -18.42
C ASN A 218 9.65 -11.09 -18.08
N GLN A 219 9.03 -12.27 -18.18
CA GLN A 219 9.69 -13.58 -18.08
C GLN A 219 10.42 -13.81 -16.75
N ILE A 220 9.80 -13.42 -15.64
CA ILE A 220 10.30 -13.80 -14.30
C ILE A 220 10.38 -15.33 -14.17
N LYS A 221 11.50 -15.85 -13.65
CA LYS A 221 11.78 -17.29 -13.61
C LYS A 221 11.18 -18.00 -12.40
N GLY A 222 10.91 -17.29 -11.30
CA GLY A 222 10.22 -17.81 -10.12
C GLY A 222 9.10 -16.90 -9.60
N ILE A 223 8.07 -17.49 -9.00
CA ILE A 223 7.07 -16.78 -8.17
C ILE A 223 6.90 -17.54 -6.86
N MET A 224 6.93 -16.81 -5.74
CA MET A 224 6.70 -17.37 -4.41
C MET A 224 5.28 -17.06 -3.93
N SER A 225 4.57 -18.08 -3.43
CA SER A 225 3.24 -17.94 -2.85
C SER A 225 3.27 -17.52 -1.37
N ALA A 226 2.23 -16.80 -0.93
CA ALA A 226 2.06 -16.36 0.45
C ALA A 226 1.15 -17.32 1.25
N HIS A 227 1.40 -17.46 2.55
CA HIS A 227 0.51 -18.15 3.48
C HIS A 227 -0.66 -17.25 3.92
N ILE A 228 -1.47 -16.79 2.96
CA ILE A 228 -2.61 -15.87 3.16
C ILE A 228 -3.89 -16.47 2.60
N LEU A 229 -5.02 -16.22 3.26
CA LEU A 229 -6.36 -16.54 2.77
C LEU A 229 -6.86 -15.51 1.75
N PHE A 230 -7.37 -15.99 0.61
CA PHE A 230 -8.02 -15.18 -0.43
C PHE A 230 -9.42 -15.72 -0.77
N PRO A 231 -10.46 -15.41 0.02
CA PRO A 231 -11.80 -15.99 -0.15
C PRO A 231 -12.43 -15.78 -1.53
N SER A 232 -12.01 -14.74 -2.26
CA SER A 232 -12.48 -14.48 -3.61
C SER A 232 -11.99 -15.50 -4.64
N TYR A 233 -10.85 -16.15 -4.39
CA TYR A 233 -10.27 -17.20 -5.24
C TYR A 233 -10.42 -18.59 -4.63
N GLU A 234 -10.32 -18.71 -3.32
CA GLU A 234 -10.38 -19.97 -2.57
C GLU A 234 -11.46 -19.92 -1.47
N LYS A 235 -12.59 -20.60 -1.71
CA LYS A 235 -13.75 -20.55 -0.80
C LYS A 235 -13.59 -21.48 0.40
N GLU A 236 -12.73 -22.49 0.31
CA GLU A 236 -12.50 -23.47 1.38
C GLU A 236 -11.54 -22.96 2.46
N GLN A 237 -11.16 -21.67 2.41
CA GLN A 237 -10.29 -21.02 3.38
C GLN A 237 -8.91 -21.70 3.49
N LEU A 238 -8.40 -22.22 2.37
CA LEU A 238 -7.00 -22.64 2.28
C LEU A 238 -6.10 -21.42 2.01
N PRO A 239 -4.91 -21.36 2.62
CA PRO A 239 -3.89 -20.38 2.24
C PRO A 239 -3.54 -20.53 0.75
N ALA A 240 -3.17 -19.44 0.08
CA ALA A 240 -2.79 -19.43 -1.33
C ALA A 240 -1.73 -20.51 -1.65
N THR A 241 -0.75 -20.72 -0.77
CA THR A 241 0.28 -21.78 -0.90
C THR A 241 -0.28 -23.21 -0.97
N LEU A 242 -1.44 -23.49 -0.38
CA LEU A 242 -2.05 -24.83 -0.32
C LEU A 242 -3.20 -25.01 -1.31
N SER A 243 -3.56 -23.98 -2.08
CA SER A 243 -4.75 -23.97 -2.92
C SER A 243 -4.40 -24.18 -4.40
N SER A 244 -4.93 -25.24 -5.01
CA SER A 244 -4.87 -25.43 -6.47
C SER A 244 -5.64 -24.35 -7.23
N LYS A 245 -6.69 -23.77 -6.62
CA LYS A 245 -7.43 -22.62 -7.19
C LYS A 245 -6.58 -21.38 -7.33
N VAL A 246 -5.54 -21.25 -6.51
CA VAL A 246 -4.62 -20.12 -6.56
C VAL A 246 -3.36 -20.46 -7.37
N LEU A 247 -2.67 -21.57 -7.06
CA LEU A 247 -1.39 -21.89 -7.69
C LEU A 247 -1.52 -22.49 -9.10
N THR A 248 -2.63 -23.20 -9.39
CA THR A 248 -2.90 -23.78 -10.70
C THR A 248 -3.92 -22.92 -11.46
N ASP A 249 -5.19 -22.90 -11.05
CA ASP A 249 -6.26 -22.26 -11.84
C ASP A 249 -6.01 -20.75 -12.07
N LEU A 250 -5.52 -20.02 -11.07
CA LEU A 250 -5.20 -18.60 -11.22
C LEU A 250 -3.79 -18.39 -11.81
N LEU A 251 -2.75 -18.88 -11.15
CA LEU A 251 -1.37 -18.57 -11.54
C LEU A 251 -0.92 -19.26 -12.83
N ARG A 252 -1.16 -20.58 -12.98
CA ARG A 252 -0.80 -21.30 -14.21
C ARG A 252 -1.78 -20.97 -15.34
N ASP A 253 -3.06 -21.23 -15.13
CA ASP A 253 -4.01 -21.29 -16.23
C ASP A 253 -4.49 -19.89 -16.66
N GLN A 254 -4.92 -19.05 -15.71
CA GLN A 254 -5.42 -17.70 -16.04
C GLN A 254 -4.32 -16.69 -16.34
N LEU A 255 -3.21 -16.72 -15.59
CA LEU A 255 -2.10 -15.78 -15.78
C LEU A 255 -1.02 -16.31 -16.74
N GLY A 256 -1.10 -17.57 -17.17
CA GLY A 256 -0.19 -18.16 -18.16
C GLY A 256 1.26 -18.28 -17.69
N TYR A 257 1.48 -18.42 -16.39
CA TYR A 257 2.85 -18.49 -15.86
C TYR A 257 3.46 -19.88 -16.08
N GLU A 258 4.70 -19.96 -16.57
CA GLU A 258 5.38 -21.23 -16.90
C GLU A 258 6.63 -21.52 -16.05
N GLY A 259 7.11 -20.54 -15.29
CA GLY A 259 8.29 -20.67 -14.43
C GLY A 259 8.02 -21.40 -13.11
N LEU A 260 9.01 -21.41 -12.22
CA LEU A 260 8.96 -22.16 -10.96
C LEU A 260 8.01 -21.53 -9.93
N VAL A 261 7.17 -22.33 -9.29
CA VAL A 261 6.44 -21.96 -8.06
C VAL A 261 7.29 -22.31 -6.85
N PHE A 262 7.56 -21.30 -6.03
CA PHE A 262 8.14 -21.46 -4.71
C PHE A 262 7.06 -21.31 -3.64
N THR A 263 7.18 -22.01 -2.53
CA THR A 263 6.42 -21.69 -1.32
C THR A 263 7.22 -20.74 -0.44
N ASP A 264 6.55 -19.91 0.34
CA ASP A 264 7.14 -19.36 1.55
C ASP A 264 7.45 -20.50 2.56
N CYS A 265 8.18 -20.22 3.63
CA CYS A 265 8.66 -21.23 4.57
C CYS A 265 7.49 -22.00 5.21
N MET A 266 7.46 -23.32 5.04
CA MET A 266 6.40 -24.18 5.56
C MET A 266 6.45 -24.35 7.09
N GLU A 267 7.54 -23.92 7.73
CA GLU A 267 7.70 -23.88 9.18
C GLU A 267 7.15 -22.58 9.81
N MET A 268 6.57 -21.68 9.02
CA MET A 268 5.83 -20.52 9.55
C MET A 268 4.55 -20.97 10.24
N LYS A 269 4.17 -20.30 11.34
CA LYS A 269 3.01 -20.65 12.16
C LYS A 269 1.70 -20.74 11.39
N ALA A 270 1.51 -19.88 10.38
CA ALA A 270 0.35 -19.92 9.49
C ALA A 270 0.10 -21.30 8.86
N ILE A 271 1.16 -22.08 8.63
CA ILE A 271 1.09 -23.46 8.10
C ILE A 271 1.33 -24.48 9.21
N ALA A 272 2.42 -24.33 9.97
CA ALA A 272 2.86 -25.30 10.95
C ALA A 272 1.80 -25.58 12.04
N ASP A 273 1.11 -24.55 12.54
CA ASP A 273 0.14 -24.69 13.63
C ASP A 273 -1.23 -25.18 13.13
N HIS A 274 -1.58 -24.94 11.87
CA HIS A 274 -2.91 -25.22 11.31
C HIS A 274 -2.99 -26.48 10.44
N TYR A 275 -1.91 -26.80 9.73
CA TYR A 275 -1.87 -27.89 8.75
C TYR A 275 -0.72 -28.88 9.04
N GLY A 276 0.31 -28.44 9.75
CA GLY A 276 1.55 -29.19 9.96
C GLY A 276 2.52 -29.06 8.79
N THR A 277 3.82 -28.96 9.07
CA THR A 277 4.85 -28.64 8.06
C THR A 277 4.90 -29.66 6.91
N HIS A 278 5.05 -30.95 7.21
CA HIS A 278 5.18 -32.01 6.20
C HIS A 278 3.86 -32.28 5.45
N GLN A 279 2.71 -32.17 6.12
CA GLN A 279 1.39 -32.25 5.48
C GLN A 279 1.12 -31.06 4.56
N GLY A 280 1.45 -29.85 5.00
CA GLY A 280 1.42 -28.65 4.17
C GLY A 280 2.34 -28.79 2.96
N ALA A 281 3.51 -29.40 3.11
CA ALA A 281 4.44 -29.64 2.00
C ALA A 281 3.81 -30.54 0.91
N LEU A 282 3.18 -31.65 1.30
CA LEU A 282 2.44 -32.51 0.36
C LEU A 282 1.32 -31.73 -0.34
N GLN A 283 0.51 -30.97 0.42
CA GLN A 283 -0.58 -30.16 -0.15
C GLN A 283 -0.08 -29.09 -1.11
N ALA A 284 1.06 -28.45 -0.82
CA ALA A 284 1.65 -27.46 -1.72
C ALA A 284 2.11 -28.08 -3.04
N VAL A 285 2.72 -29.27 -3.02
CA VAL A 285 3.09 -30.03 -4.24
C VAL A 285 1.85 -30.34 -5.08
N ILE A 286 0.78 -30.81 -4.43
CA ILE A 286 -0.51 -31.07 -5.09
C ILE A 286 -1.09 -29.79 -5.70
N ALA A 287 -1.03 -28.67 -4.98
CA ALA A 287 -1.57 -27.38 -5.41
C ALA A 287 -0.83 -26.79 -6.62
N GLY A 288 0.47 -27.07 -6.77
CA GLY A 288 1.27 -26.62 -7.92
C GLY A 288 2.71 -26.22 -7.62
N ALA A 289 3.18 -26.35 -6.38
CA ALA A 289 4.52 -25.94 -5.99
C ALA A 289 5.63 -26.79 -6.65
N ASN A 290 6.72 -26.14 -7.07
CA ASN A 290 7.91 -26.80 -7.61
C ASN A 290 9.10 -26.78 -6.63
N GLN A 291 9.13 -25.81 -5.72
CA GLN A 291 10.16 -25.64 -4.70
C GLN A 291 9.48 -25.37 -3.34
N VAL A 292 9.32 -26.40 -2.53
CA VAL A 292 8.71 -26.33 -1.20
C VAL A 292 9.78 -26.03 -0.16
N CYS A 293 9.64 -24.90 0.53
CA CYS A 293 10.63 -24.39 1.46
C CYS A 293 10.47 -24.96 2.87
N ILE A 294 11.46 -25.73 3.35
CA ILE A 294 11.55 -26.21 4.75
C ILE A 294 12.88 -25.75 5.35
N SER A 295 12.86 -24.56 5.95
CA SER A 295 14.06 -23.75 6.15
C SER A 295 14.96 -24.14 7.32
N HIS A 296 14.51 -24.93 8.30
CA HIS A 296 15.20 -25.03 9.59
C HIS A 296 15.38 -26.45 10.12
N THR A 297 14.36 -27.31 10.04
CA THR A 297 14.29 -28.51 10.88
C THR A 297 14.49 -29.79 10.06
N LEU A 298 15.59 -30.51 10.29
CA LEU A 298 15.93 -31.75 9.58
C LEU A 298 14.83 -32.81 9.65
N SER A 299 14.24 -33.02 10.83
CA SER A 299 13.20 -34.04 11.00
C SER A 299 11.95 -33.73 10.17
N GLU A 300 11.59 -32.45 10.00
CA GLU A 300 10.47 -32.07 9.13
C GLU A 300 10.83 -32.18 7.64
N GLN A 301 12.09 -31.93 7.27
CA GLN A 301 12.58 -32.17 5.91
C GLN A 301 12.49 -33.65 5.53
N LEU A 302 12.96 -34.56 6.40
CA LEU A 302 12.88 -36.01 6.20
C LEU A 302 11.42 -36.49 6.12
N LYS A 303 10.58 -36.10 7.09
CA LYS A 303 9.15 -36.47 7.11
C LYS A 303 8.40 -35.98 5.88
N ALA A 304 8.72 -34.79 5.35
CA ALA A 304 8.08 -34.29 4.14
C ALA A 304 8.41 -35.17 2.93
N VAL A 305 9.68 -35.55 2.75
CA VAL A 305 10.09 -36.47 1.68
C VAL A 305 9.42 -37.83 1.85
N ASP A 306 9.46 -38.40 3.07
CA ASP A 306 8.86 -39.70 3.36
C ASP A 306 7.34 -39.70 3.14
N LEU A 307 6.64 -38.64 3.54
CA LEU A 307 5.20 -38.51 3.35
C LEU A 307 4.82 -38.41 1.87
N ILE A 308 5.53 -37.58 1.09
CA ILE A 308 5.26 -37.44 -0.34
C ILE A 308 5.54 -38.76 -1.06
N GLU A 309 6.62 -39.46 -0.69
CA GLU A 309 6.95 -40.77 -1.26
C GLU A 309 5.87 -41.82 -0.93
N ALA A 310 5.42 -41.86 0.32
CA ALA A 310 4.32 -42.74 0.73
C ALA A 310 3.01 -42.43 -0.02
N ALA A 311 2.66 -41.16 -0.20
CA ALA A 311 1.46 -40.74 -0.93
C ALA A 311 1.48 -41.22 -2.39
N VAL A 312 2.65 -41.22 -3.05
CA VAL A 312 2.81 -41.77 -4.40
C VAL A 312 2.68 -43.29 -4.39
N ILE A 313 3.40 -43.97 -3.50
CA ILE A 313 3.41 -45.45 -3.41
C ILE A 313 2.01 -45.99 -3.10
N ASN A 314 1.24 -45.30 -2.26
CA ASN A 314 -0.13 -45.68 -1.90
C ASN A 314 -1.17 -45.29 -2.96
N GLY A 315 -0.77 -44.55 -4.01
CA GLY A 315 -1.68 -44.10 -5.08
C GLY A 315 -2.58 -42.93 -4.70
N GLU A 316 -2.28 -42.20 -3.62
CA GLU A 316 -2.99 -40.96 -3.24
C GLU A 316 -2.70 -39.84 -4.25
N ILE A 317 -1.47 -39.82 -4.78
CA ILE A 317 -1.05 -38.95 -5.90
C ILE A 317 -0.30 -39.78 -6.95
N SER A 318 -0.40 -39.40 -8.22
CA SER A 318 0.32 -40.07 -9.32
C SER A 318 1.79 -39.68 -9.37
N GLU A 319 2.68 -40.60 -9.76
CA GLU A 319 4.08 -40.25 -10.05
C GLU A 319 4.21 -39.22 -11.20
N ASP A 320 3.27 -39.22 -12.15
CA ASP A 320 3.25 -38.22 -13.25
C ASP A 320 3.09 -36.78 -12.76
N LEU A 321 2.37 -36.59 -11.65
CA LEU A 321 2.28 -35.28 -10.99
C LEU A 321 3.65 -34.85 -10.48
N ILE A 322 4.42 -35.77 -9.86
CA ILE A 322 5.79 -35.47 -9.41
C ILE A 322 6.70 -35.22 -10.62
N ASN A 323 6.60 -36.02 -11.67
CA ASN A 323 7.40 -35.90 -12.89
C ASN A 323 7.25 -34.51 -13.52
N GLU A 324 6.01 -34.02 -13.67
CA GLU A 324 5.73 -32.71 -14.26
C GLU A 324 6.37 -31.58 -13.45
N ARG A 325 6.28 -31.64 -12.11
CA ARG A 325 6.85 -30.61 -11.23
C ARG A 325 8.39 -30.63 -11.27
N VAL A 326 8.99 -31.83 -11.27
CA VAL A 326 10.46 -32.01 -11.30
C VAL A 326 11.04 -31.63 -12.65
N GLU A 327 10.34 -31.86 -13.75
CA GLU A 327 10.80 -31.48 -15.08
C GLU A 327 11.06 -29.96 -15.17
N ARG A 328 10.21 -29.13 -14.54
CA ARG A 328 10.43 -27.68 -14.46
C ARG A 328 11.68 -27.32 -13.67
N VAL A 329 11.91 -28.00 -12.55
CA VAL A 329 13.13 -27.80 -11.73
C VAL A 329 14.38 -28.19 -12.51
N LEU A 330 14.37 -29.35 -13.17
CA LEU A 330 15.50 -29.82 -13.97
C LEU A 330 15.76 -28.90 -15.17
N LYS A 331 14.71 -28.37 -15.82
CA LYS A 331 14.84 -27.36 -16.87
C LYS A 331 15.52 -26.10 -16.36
N ALA A 332 15.07 -25.55 -15.22
CA ALA A 332 15.68 -24.37 -14.62
C ALA A 332 17.17 -24.60 -14.25
N LYS A 333 17.50 -25.79 -13.75
CA LYS A 333 18.89 -26.19 -13.48
C LYS A 333 19.73 -26.36 -14.74
N ALA A 334 19.13 -26.86 -15.82
CA ALA A 334 19.79 -26.99 -17.12
C ALA A 334 20.13 -25.60 -17.70
N ASP A 335 19.20 -24.63 -17.58
CA ASP A 335 19.39 -23.25 -18.03
C ASP A 335 20.50 -22.52 -17.24
N LEU A 336 20.86 -23.02 -16.06
CA LEU A 336 21.92 -22.50 -15.18
C LEU A 336 23.23 -23.31 -15.22
N LEU A 337 23.32 -24.32 -16.10
CA LEU A 337 24.42 -25.28 -16.06
C LEU A 337 25.80 -24.63 -16.31
N ASP A 338 25.86 -23.63 -17.19
CA ASP A 338 27.12 -22.95 -17.50
C ASP A 338 27.57 -22.07 -16.33
N GLN A 339 26.64 -21.38 -15.66
CA GLN A 339 26.90 -20.59 -14.46
C GLN A 339 27.38 -21.50 -13.31
N ALA A 340 26.72 -22.65 -13.11
CA ALA A 340 27.13 -23.63 -12.11
C ALA A 340 28.55 -24.15 -12.35
N LYS A 341 28.89 -24.50 -13.59
CA LYS A 341 30.25 -24.92 -13.97
C LYS A 341 31.26 -23.79 -13.80
N ALA A 342 30.90 -22.57 -14.18
CA ALA A 342 31.77 -21.40 -14.03
C ALA A 342 32.12 -21.17 -12.54
N PHE A 343 31.13 -21.21 -11.65
CA PHE A 343 31.35 -21.09 -10.21
C PHE A 343 32.25 -22.22 -9.67
N VAL A 344 31.96 -23.47 -10.01
CA VAL A 344 32.77 -24.62 -9.56
C VAL A 344 34.23 -24.52 -10.00
N ASN A 345 34.49 -23.95 -11.17
CA ASN A 345 35.83 -23.78 -11.71
C ASN A 345 36.51 -22.45 -11.32
N SER A 346 35.79 -21.54 -10.64
CA SER A 346 36.35 -20.26 -10.20
C SER A 346 37.26 -20.41 -8.97
N SER A 347 38.08 -19.39 -8.74
CA SER A 347 38.84 -19.25 -7.49
C SER A 347 38.12 -18.34 -6.48
N GLU A 348 38.42 -18.56 -5.20
CA GLU A 348 37.89 -17.70 -4.12
C GLU A 348 38.26 -16.23 -4.34
N ASP A 349 39.48 -15.93 -4.78
CA ASP A 349 39.92 -14.54 -4.97
C ASP A 349 39.21 -13.84 -6.14
N GLU A 350 38.87 -14.57 -7.20
CA GLU A 350 38.05 -14.04 -8.30
C GLU A 350 36.64 -13.68 -7.82
N ALA A 351 36.02 -14.55 -7.01
CA ALA A 351 34.70 -14.29 -6.44
C ALA A 351 34.71 -13.05 -5.54
N ILE A 352 35.66 -12.98 -4.59
CA ILE A 352 35.74 -11.84 -3.65
C ILE A 352 36.04 -10.52 -4.37
N LYS A 353 36.80 -10.55 -5.47
CA LYS A 353 37.09 -9.35 -6.26
C LYS A 353 35.81 -8.68 -6.79
N VAL A 354 34.76 -9.44 -7.10
CA VAL A 354 33.47 -8.90 -7.56
C VAL A 354 32.79 -8.10 -6.45
N LEU A 355 32.79 -8.60 -5.22
CA LEU A 355 32.10 -7.98 -4.07
C LEU A 355 32.75 -6.66 -3.60
N ILE A 356 34.07 -6.54 -3.75
CA ILE A 356 34.81 -5.34 -3.32
C ILE A 356 34.90 -4.26 -4.42
N THR A 357 34.11 -4.38 -5.48
CA THR A 357 34.06 -3.43 -6.59
C THR A 357 33.58 -2.07 -6.11
N LYS A 358 34.46 -1.06 -6.07
CA LYS A 358 34.16 0.26 -5.49
C LYS A 358 32.95 0.92 -6.13
N GLU A 359 32.77 0.73 -7.44
CA GLU A 359 31.65 1.27 -8.20
C GLU A 359 30.30 0.76 -7.69
N HIS A 360 30.22 -0.48 -7.19
CA HIS A 360 28.98 -1.03 -6.63
C HIS A 360 28.61 -0.33 -5.31
N HIS A 361 29.59 -0.19 -4.41
CA HIS A 361 29.41 0.51 -3.14
C HIS A 361 29.06 1.99 -3.34
N SER A 362 29.76 2.68 -4.25
CA SER A 362 29.47 4.07 -4.57
C SER A 362 28.09 4.25 -5.20
N PHE A 363 27.64 3.32 -6.05
CA PHE A 363 26.29 3.32 -6.59
C PHE A 363 25.25 3.20 -5.47
N ALA A 364 25.40 2.21 -4.57
CA ALA A 364 24.44 1.98 -3.49
C ALA A 364 24.34 3.20 -2.55
N GLU A 365 25.49 3.80 -2.17
CA GLU A 365 25.49 5.02 -1.35
C GLU A 365 24.82 6.21 -2.06
N ALA A 366 25.08 6.41 -3.36
CA ALA A 366 24.50 7.50 -4.13
C ALA A 366 22.97 7.38 -4.25
N VAL A 367 22.44 6.17 -4.45
CA VAL A 367 20.98 5.95 -4.52
C VAL A 367 20.31 6.26 -3.19
N VAL A 368 20.93 5.89 -2.06
CA VAL A 368 20.38 6.22 -0.73
C VAL A 368 20.41 7.75 -0.51
N ASP A 369 21.49 8.43 -0.90
CA ASP A 369 21.56 9.90 -0.85
C ASP A 369 20.44 10.56 -1.69
N GLU A 370 20.18 10.06 -2.89
CA GLU A 370 19.13 10.57 -3.77
C GLU A 370 17.71 10.26 -3.28
N SER A 371 17.53 9.16 -2.54
CA SER A 371 16.23 8.76 -2.00
C SER A 371 15.74 9.66 -0.86
N LEU A 372 16.63 10.41 -0.20
CA LEU A 372 16.30 11.30 0.92
C LEU A 372 15.16 12.26 0.52
N THR A 373 14.03 12.18 1.22
CA THR A 373 12.80 12.87 0.81
C THR A 373 12.33 13.84 1.88
N LEU A 374 12.18 15.12 1.51
CA LEU A 374 11.48 16.12 2.31
C LEU A 374 9.98 16.02 1.99
N VAL A 375 9.19 15.55 2.94
CA VAL A 375 7.75 15.32 2.75
C VAL A 375 6.94 16.55 3.14
N LYS A 376 7.34 17.25 4.20
CA LYS A 376 6.65 18.44 4.72
C LYS A 376 7.60 19.37 5.45
N GLY A 377 7.37 20.67 5.34
CA GLY A 377 8.12 21.71 6.07
C GLY A 377 9.41 22.12 5.38
N GLU A 378 10.34 22.65 6.18
CA GLU A 378 11.61 23.19 5.69
C GLU A 378 12.75 22.17 5.83
N PRO A 379 13.80 22.25 4.99
CA PRO A 379 15.03 21.49 5.19
C PRO A 379 15.69 21.79 6.54
N PHE A 380 16.44 20.82 7.06
CA PHE A 380 17.13 20.96 8.34
C PHE A 380 18.11 22.13 8.35
N SER A 381 17.98 22.95 9.39
CA SER A 381 18.92 24.03 9.71
C SER A 381 19.31 23.91 11.18
N LEU A 382 20.60 23.69 11.44
CA LEU A 382 21.15 23.51 12.78
C LEU A 382 20.99 24.78 13.63
N LYS A 383 20.51 24.62 14.87
CA LYS A 383 20.58 25.65 15.92
C LYS A 383 21.67 25.35 16.95
N GLU A 384 22.10 26.36 17.70
CA GLU A 384 23.15 26.21 18.73
C GLU A 384 22.80 25.13 19.76
N ARG A 385 21.56 25.12 20.25
CA ARG A 385 21.06 24.09 21.17
C ARG A 385 20.13 23.12 20.46
N THR A 386 20.74 22.12 19.84
CA THR A 386 20.05 21.04 19.14
C THR A 386 20.23 19.70 19.85
N LEU A 387 19.11 19.01 20.10
CA LEU A 387 19.07 17.65 20.64
C LEU A 387 18.61 16.67 19.57
N LEU A 388 19.33 15.57 19.39
CA LEU A 388 18.92 14.44 18.57
C LEU A 388 18.47 13.27 19.45
N ILE A 389 17.30 12.73 19.17
CA ILE A 389 16.70 11.58 19.84
C ILE A 389 16.57 10.48 18.80
N ALA A 390 17.14 9.30 19.03
CA ALA A 390 17.03 8.17 18.12
C ALA A 390 17.03 6.85 18.87
N SER A 391 16.35 5.84 18.33
CA SER A 391 16.49 4.47 18.78
C SER A 391 17.65 3.76 18.07
N ASP A 392 18.30 2.84 18.78
CA ASP A 392 19.11 1.83 18.10
C ASP A 392 18.17 0.84 17.37
N PRO A 393 18.62 0.19 16.29
CA PRO A 393 17.75 -0.69 15.51
C PRO A 393 17.35 -1.91 16.33
N PHE A 394 16.13 -2.37 16.09
CA PHE A 394 15.60 -3.63 16.61
C PHE A 394 15.02 -4.43 15.44
N ALA A 395 15.26 -5.74 15.40
CA ALA A 395 14.65 -6.64 14.42
C ALA A 395 13.14 -6.72 14.66
N THR A 396 12.33 -6.22 13.73
CA THR A 396 10.86 -6.13 13.89
C THR A 396 10.12 -7.36 13.37
N SER A 397 10.79 -8.16 12.52
CA SER A 397 10.30 -9.43 11.99
C SER A 397 11.42 -10.47 12.02
N ILE A 398 11.10 -11.76 11.91
CA ILE A 398 12.08 -12.86 11.79
C ILE A 398 12.98 -12.67 10.54
N ALA A 399 12.55 -11.84 9.58
CA ALA A 399 13.32 -11.51 8.39
C ALA A 399 14.29 -10.33 8.58
N ASP A 400 14.25 -9.57 9.68
CA ASP A 400 15.16 -8.47 9.97
C ASP A 400 16.39 -8.94 10.78
N ASP A 401 17.60 -8.51 10.44
CA ASP A 401 18.84 -8.90 11.13
C ASP A 401 19.50 -7.74 11.94
N GLU A 402 20.00 -8.05 13.16
CA GLU A 402 20.71 -7.10 14.06
C GLU A 402 22.19 -6.94 13.71
N VAL A 403 22.70 -5.69 13.69
CA VAL A 403 24.14 -5.40 13.50
C VAL A 403 24.55 -4.21 14.38
N ASP A 404 25.55 -4.40 15.25
CA ASP A 404 26.04 -3.41 16.23
C ASP A 404 26.62 -2.10 15.63
N SER A 405 27.02 -2.11 14.35
CA SER A 405 27.62 -0.95 13.66
C SER A 405 26.61 0.10 13.16
N LYS A 406 25.34 0.02 13.59
CA LYS A 406 24.22 0.81 13.08
C LYS A 406 23.70 1.91 14.05
N SER A 407 24.42 2.32 15.09
CA SER A 407 23.87 3.33 16.02
C SER A 407 23.90 4.77 15.45
N ILE A 408 22.73 5.38 15.21
CA ILE A 408 22.62 6.81 14.84
C ILE A 408 23.21 7.70 15.92
N VAL A 409 22.89 7.41 17.19
CA VAL A 409 23.34 8.20 18.35
C VAL A 409 24.87 8.26 18.40
N LYS A 410 25.54 7.12 18.21
CA LYS A 410 27.01 7.05 18.14
C LYS A 410 27.54 7.83 16.94
N ALA A 411 26.98 7.60 15.75
CA ALA A 411 27.44 8.25 14.52
C ALA A 411 27.33 9.79 14.58
N VAL A 412 26.24 10.32 15.14
CA VAL A 412 26.02 11.76 15.32
C VAL A 412 26.99 12.32 16.35
N ARG A 413 27.15 11.65 17.50
CA ARG A 413 28.08 12.09 18.55
C ARG A 413 29.53 12.18 18.04
N ASP A 414 29.97 11.19 17.27
CA ASP A 414 31.34 11.10 16.78
C ASP A 414 31.61 12.11 15.65
N GLN A 415 30.62 12.39 14.79
CA GLN A 415 30.81 13.19 13.57
C GLN A 415 30.22 14.61 13.62
N ILE A 416 29.32 14.90 14.56
CA ILE A 416 28.67 16.20 14.77
C ILE A 416 28.55 16.47 16.29
N PRO A 417 29.68 16.68 16.99
CA PRO A 417 29.70 16.82 18.46
C PRO A 417 28.94 18.05 18.99
N SER A 418 28.54 18.98 18.11
CA SER A 418 27.68 20.11 18.45
C SER A 418 26.20 19.73 18.67
N ILE A 419 25.77 18.54 18.26
CA ILE A 419 24.42 18.02 18.49
C ILE A 419 24.46 17.12 19.73
N ALA A 420 23.70 17.49 20.77
CA ALA A 420 23.49 16.61 21.92
C ALA A 420 22.67 15.38 21.49
N THR A 421 22.88 14.23 22.13
CA THR A 421 22.22 12.98 21.72
C THR A 421 21.60 12.24 22.90
N ILE A 422 20.37 11.76 22.72
CA ILE A 422 19.70 10.82 23.63
C ILE A 422 19.34 9.55 22.86
N LYS A 423 19.66 8.40 23.46
CA LYS A 423 19.21 7.10 23.00
C LYS A 423 17.82 6.83 23.59
N MET A 424 16.91 6.39 22.72
CA MET A 424 15.52 6.04 23.04
C MET A 424 15.30 4.54 22.80
N ALA A 425 14.51 3.87 23.64
CA ALA A 425 14.01 2.53 23.32
C ALA A 425 12.99 2.59 22.16
N VAL A 426 12.89 1.55 21.34
CA VAL A 426 11.88 1.48 20.25
C VAL A 426 10.45 1.58 20.79
N ARG A 427 10.21 1.12 22.02
CA ARG A 427 8.97 1.31 22.80
C ARG A 427 9.29 2.07 24.09
N PRO A 428 9.43 3.41 24.04
CA PRO A 428 9.85 4.16 25.21
C PRO A 428 8.74 4.13 26.27
N SER A 429 9.12 3.77 27.51
CA SER A 429 8.17 3.73 28.63
C SER A 429 7.64 5.13 28.98
N VAL A 430 6.54 5.22 29.72
CA VAL A 430 5.99 6.52 30.17
C VAL A 430 7.03 7.35 30.94
N GLU A 431 7.85 6.70 31.76
CA GLU A 431 8.93 7.34 32.53
C GLU A 431 10.07 7.82 31.61
N GLU A 432 10.50 6.97 30.67
CA GLU A 432 11.52 7.34 29.69
C GLU A 432 11.06 8.51 28.81
N GLN A 433 9.81 8.47 28.33
CA GLN A 433 9.22 9.58 27.59
C GLN A 433 9.24 10.87 28.41
N LYS A 434 8.86 10.81 29.69
CA LYS A 434 8.90 11.99 30.58
C LYS A 434 10.33 12.53 30.71
N ASN A 435 11.31 11.66 30.96
CA ASN A 435 12.72 12.06 31.09
C ASN A 435 13.28 12.67 29.80
N ILE A 436 12.85 12.17 28.63
CA ILE A 436 13.22 12.75 27.33
C ILE A 436 12.58 14.12 27.15
N ILE A 437 11.30 14.29 27.48
CA ILE A 437 10.59 15.57 27.39
C ILE A 437 11.21 16.62 28.32
N ASP A 438 11.50 16.25 29.56
CA ASP A 438 12.10 17.14 30.57
C ASP A 438 13.46 17.67 30.07
N GLN A 439 14.30 16.80 29.48
CA GLN A 439 15.58 17.21 28.87
C GLN A 439 15.38 18.03 27.59
N ALA A 440 14.45 17.63 26.72
CA ALA A 440 14.20 18.31 25.45
C ALA A 440 13.75 19.78 25.63
N ALA A 441 13.10 20.10 26.76
CA ALA A 441 12.68 21.45 27.10
C ALA A 441 13.85 22.45 27.28
N GLU A 442 15.08 21.97 27.49
CA GLU A 442 16.29 22.81 27.60
C GLU A 442 16.88 23.23 26.23
N TYR A 443 16.35 22.69 25.13
CA TYR A 443 16.85 22.88 23.78
C TYR A 443 15.90 23.75 22.92
N GLU A 444 16.46 24.37 21.88
CA GLU A 444 15.70 25.21 20.93
C GLU A 444 15.18 24.42 19.72
N GLN A 445 15.78 23.25 19.50
CA GLN A 445 15.51 22.37 18.39
C GLN A 445 15.69 20.92 18.82
N VAL A 446 14.76 20.09 18.37
CA VAL A 446 14.82 18.64 18.52
C VAL A 446 14.74 17.99 17.15
N VAL A 447 15.64 17.05 16.89
CA VAL A 447 15.57 16.11 15.78
C VAL A 447 15.24 14.74 16.35
N ILE A 448 14.05 14.21 16.08
CA ILE A 448 13.66 12.86 16.49
C ILE A 448 13.68 11.93 15.27
N CYS A 449 14.51 10.90 15.35
CA CYS A 449 14.59 9.84 14.36
C CYS A 449 13.65 8.70 14.79
N THR A 450 12.53 8.55 14.10
CA THR A 450 11.53 7.51 14.39
C THR A 450 11.87 6.22 13.62
N TYR A 451 11.47 5.09 14.19
CA TYR A 451 11.66 3.77 13.58
C TYR A 451 10.37 2.95 13.71
N ASN A 452 9.65 2.78 12.59
CA ASN A 452 8.35 2.11 12.53
C ASN A 452 7.35 2.64 13.57
N ALA A 453 7.27 3.96 13.75
CA ALA A 453 6.38 4.56 14.74
C ALA A 453 4.89 4.29 14.44
N ASN A 454 4.54 4.00 13.18
CA ASN A 454 3.22 3.49 12.80
C ASN A 454 2.83 2.17 13.49
N ILE A 455 3.82 1.35 13.87
CA ILE A 455 3.66 0.11 14.62
C ILE A 455 3.90 0.34 16.12
N TYR A 456 4.95 1.08 16.47
CA TYR A 456 5.33 1.40 17.84
C TYR A 456 4.79 2.77 18.25
N GLN A 457 3.50 2.80 18.60
CA GLN A 457 2.76 4.05 18.83
C GLN A 457 3.28 4.87 20.01
N GLU A 458 4.05 4.27 20.92
CA GLU A 458 4.73 4.96 22.02
C GLU A 458 5.72 6.03 21.50
N GLN A 459 6.35 5.81 20.33
CA GLN A 459 7.15 6.85 19.67
C GLN A 459 6.28 8.00 19.17
N LEU A 460 5.09 7.71 18.62
CA LEU A 460 4.15 8.74 18.15
C LEU A 460 3.65 9.60 19.31
N GLU A 461 3.40 8.99 20.47
CA GLU A 461 3.04 9.73 21.69
C GLU A 461 4.15 10.69 22.12
N LEU A 462 5.41 10.24 22.10
CA LEU A 462 6.57 11.08 22.39
C LEU A 462 6.69 12.24 21.39
N VAL A 463 6.52 11.98 20.09
CA VAL A 463 6.52 13.02 19.05
C VAL A 463 5.42 14.06 19.32
N LYS A 464 4.20 13.63 19.65
CA LYS A 464 3.09 14.55 20.00
C LYS A 464 3.42 15.42 21.21
N LYS A 465 4.03 14.85 22.25
CA LYS A 465 4.46 15.58 23.45
C LYS A 465 5.56 16.61 23.11
N LEU A 466 6.54 16.24 22.29
CA LEU A 466 7.59 17.15 21.81
C LEU A 466 7.02 18.32 21.00
N LEU A 467 6.02 18.06 20.14
CA LEU A 467 5.34 19.09 19.36
C LEU A 467 4.56 20.10 20.23
N GLY A 468 4.21 19.74 21.47
CA GLY A 468 3.56 20.62 22.44
C GLY A 468 4.52 21.58 23.16
N LEU A 469 5.84 21.40 23.00
CA LEU A 469 6.85 22.28 23.58
C LEU A 469 7.11 23.50 22.67
N ASN A 470 7.58 24.60 23.26
CA ASN A 470 7.93 25.81 22.50
C ASN A 470 9.31 25.71 21.84
N LEU A 471 9.51 24.70 20.99
CA LEU A 471 10.77 24.42 20.28
C LEU A 471 10.52 23.99 18.83
N THR A 472 11.57 23.97 18.01
CA THR A 472 11.45 23.48 16.62
C THR A 472 11.67 21.97 16.56
N VAL A 473 10.65 21.21 16.15
CA VAL A 473 10.76 19.75 15.98
C VAL A 473 10.98 19.40 14.51
N TYR A 474 12.00 18.57 14.26
CA TYR A 474 12.21 17.82 13.02
C TYR A 474 11.97 16.36 13.29
N VAL A 475 11.08 15.73 12.52
CA VAL A 475 10.85 14.29 12.57
C VAL A 475 11.48 13.67 11.33
N ILE A 476 12.38 12.71 11.53
CA ILE A 476 13.03 11.96 10.46
C ILE A 476 12.60 10.49 10.59
N SER A 477 11.76 10.00 9.69
CA SER A 477 11.45 8.57 9.64
C SER A 477 12.59 7.80 9.00
N MET A 478 13.16 6.88 9.76
CA MET A 478 14.25 6.01 9.33
C MET A 478 13.76 4.72 8.65
N ARG A 479 12.46 4.43 8.66
CA ARG A 479 11.92 3.21 8.02
C ARG A 479 10.58 3.52 7.37
N ASN A 480 9.47 3.04 7.93
CA ASN A 480 8.15 3.27 7.35
C ASN A 480 7.78 4.77 7.32
N PRO A 481 7.38 5.33 6.16
CA PRO A 481 7.15 6.78 6.01
C PRO A 481 5.72 7.22 6.41
N TYR A 482 5.10 6.54 7.38
CA TYR A 482 3.68 6.73 7.70
C TYR A 482 3.41 7.68 8.87
N ASP A 483 4.40 8.28 9.51
CA ASP A 483 4.18 9.02 10.77
C ASP A 483 3.18 10.19 10.58
N LEU A 484 3.20 10.86 9.42
CA LEU A 484 2.23 11.91 9.07
C LEU A 484 0.79 11.40 8.95
N VAL A 485 0.58 10.11 8.67
CA VAL A 485 -0.75 9.48 8.65
C VAL A 485 -1.37 9.51 10.06
N PHE A 486 -0.54 9.49 11.10
CA PHE A 486 -0.95 9.44 12.51
C PHE A 486 -0.80 10.77 13.26
N ILE A 487 0.10 11.64 12.80
CA ILE A 487 0.39 12.95 13.40
C ILE A 487 0.46 14.01 12.28
N PRO A 488 -0.67 14.48 11.75
CA PRO A 488 -0.68 15.53 10.72
C PRO A 488 -0.10 16.86 11.23
N GLU A 489 0.01 17.06 12.54
CA GLU A 489 0.55 18.26 13.19
C GLU A 489 2.07 18.42 13.03
N ILE A 490 2.79 17.36 12.62
CA ILE A 490 4.23 17.46 12.33
C ILE A 490 4.44 18.54 11.26
N LYS A 491 5.34 19.49 11.57
CA LYS A 491 5.67 20.62 10.68
C LYS A 491 6.81 20.29 9.73
N ASN A 492 7.89 19.68 10.22
CA ASN A 492 9.05 19.28 9.44
C ASN A 492 9.19 17.76 9.45
N TYR A 493 9.03 17.12 8.29
CA TYR A 493 9.06 15.67 8.14
C TYR A 493 9.94 15.24 6.96
N VAL A 494 10.89 14.36 7.24
CA VAL A 494 11.85 13.80 6.27
C VAL A 494 11.82 12.28 6.37
N CYS A 495 12.07 11.58 5.26
CA CYS A 495 12.09 10.12 5.19
C CYS A 495 13.40 9.60 4.57
N LEU A 496 13.91 8.49 5.13
CA LEU A 496 15.08 7.75 4.65
C LEU A 496 14.80 6.28 4.31
N TYR A 497 13.59 5.78 4.55
CA TYR A 497 13.07 4.47 4.11
C TYR A 497 13.80 3.21 4.58
N GLU A 498 14.99 3.32 5.16
CA GLU A 498 15.77 2.20 5.66
C GLU A 498 16.70 2.61 6.80
N TYR A 499 16.97 1.68 7.72
CA TYR A 499 17.90 1.86 8.83
C TYR A 499 19.16 1.01 8.55
N THR A 500 20.04 1.53 7.69
CA THR A 500 21.22 0.84 7.14
C THR A 500 22.48 1.68 7.38
N LYS A 501 23.66 1.09 7.15
CA LYS A 501 24.93 1.85 7.23
C LYS A 501 24.93 3.03 6.25
N ASN A 502 24.32 2.87 5.08
CA ASN A 502 24.23 3.91 4.06
C ASN A 502 23.25 5.01 4.47
N SER A 503 22.08 4.68 5.00
CA SER A 503 21.13 5.72 5.43
C SER A 503 21.61 6.50 6.64
N ILE A 504 22.40 5.90 7.53
CA ILE A 504 23.06 6.63 8.62
C ILE A 504 24.10 7.61 8.05
N LYS A 505 24.90 7.21 7.05
CA LYS A 505 25.82 8.14 6.36
C LYS A 505 25.05 9.30 5.72
N THR A 506 23.96 9.01 5.01
CA THR A 506 23.08 10.01 4.39
C THR A 506 22.46 10.94 5.43
N LEU A 507 22.00 10.43 6.58
CA LEU A 507 21.50 11.24 7.70
C LEU A 507 22.57 12.20 8.20
N ILE A 508 23.82 11.74 8.39
CA ILE A 508 24.93 12.60 8.81
C ILE A 508 25.20 13.69 7.76
N LYS A 509 25.29 13.36 6.47
CA LYS A 509 25.45 14.33 5.38
C LYS A 509 24.32 15.37 5.39
N TYR A 510 23.08 14.92 5.61
CA TYR A 510 21.90 15.80 5.69
C TYR A 510 21.96 16.76 6.89
N LEU A 511 22.29 16.24 8.08
CA LEU A 511 22.44 17.07 9.29
C LEU A 511 23.61 18.06 9.17
N LYS A 512 24.67 17.72 8.43
CA LYS A 512 25.77 18.63 8.07
C LYS A 512 25.43 19.58 6.92
N ARG A 513 24.27 19.43 6.27
CA ARG A 513 23.82 20.17 5.08
C ARG A 513 24.74 20.01 3.87
N GLU A 514 25.43 18.87 3.77
CA GLU A 514 26.26 18.50 2.62
C GLU A 514 25.42 18.03 1.44
N ILE A 515 24.21 17.54 1.70
CA ILE A 515 23.22 17.12 0.71
C ILE A 515 21.86 17.77 0.98
N SER A 516 21.05 17.86 -0.08
CA SER A 516 19.65 18.28 0.00
C SER A 516 18.73 17.11 -0.39
N PRO A 517 17.53 17.01 0.20
CA PRO A 517 16.55 16.00 -0.18
C PRO A 517 16.15 16.12 -1.66
N LYS A 518 16.16 15.01 -2.39
CA LYS A 518 15.78 14.93 -3.82
C LYS A 518 14.69 13.90 -4.10
N GLY A 519 14.48 12.97 -3.17
CA GLY A 519 13.52 11.89 -3.33
C GLY A 519 12.08 12.40 -3.31
N SER A 520 11.19 11.51 -3.73
CA SER A 520 9.75 11.69 -3.73
C SER A 520 9.11 10.61 -2.85
N LEU A 521 8.04 10.96 -2.14
CA LEU A 521 7.36 10.01 -1.26
C LEU A 521 6.71 8.90 -2.10
N PRO A 522 7.17 7.63 -2.01
CA PRO A 522 6.67 6.55 -2.86
C PRO A 522 5.39 5.90 -2.30
N ILE A 523 4.75 6.54 -1.33
CA ILE A 523 3.41 6.17 -0.87
C ILE A 523 2.47 7.30 -1.24
N LYS A 524 1.29 6.95 -1.74
CA LYS A 524 0.21 7.91 -1.88
C LYS A 524 -0.17 8.34 -0.47
N ASN A 525 -0.16 9.65 -0.21
CA ASN A 525 -1.03 10.18 0.83
C ASN A 525 -2.42 9.62 0.56
N ASN A 526 -3.11 9.09 1.57
CA ASN A 526 -4.44 8.47 1.49
C ASN A 526 -5.54 9.46 1.01
N LYS A 527 -5.34 10.18 -0.08
CA LYS A 527 -6.42 10.81 -0.82
C LYS A 527 -7.20 9.68 -1.47
N SER A 528 -8.37 9.40 -0.90
CA SER A 528 -9.34 8.46 -1.46
C SER A 528 -9.91 8.94 -2.81
N HIS A 529 -9.66 10.19 -3.19
CA HIS A 529 -10.26 10.82 -4.36
C HIS A 529 -9.42 11.99 -4.92
N LYS A 530 -9.69 12.34 -6.19
CA LYS A 530 -9.19 13.57 -6.84
C LYS A 530 -10.18 14.71 -6.65
N THR A 531 -9.69 15.94 -6.50
CA THR A 531 -10.52 17.15 -6.37
C THR A 531 -10.53 17.95 -7.66
N GLY A 532 -11.71 18.38 -8.10
CA GLY A 532 -11.91 19.21 -9.28
C GLY A 532 -12.74 20.46 -9.02
N VAL A 533 -12.60 21.44 -9.92
CA VAL A 533 -13.39 22.68 -9.92
C VAL A 533 -14.00 22.92 -11.29
N SER A 534 -15.13 23.64 -11.35
CA SER A 534 -15.74 24.04 -12.62
C SER A 534 -15.36 25.47 -13.00
N VAL A 535 -15.14 25.69 -14.30
CA VAL A 535 -14.96 27.01 -14.92
C VAL A 535 -15.92 27.13 -16.11
N TYR A 536 -16.66 28.22 -16.17
CA TYR A 536 -17.63 28.48 -17.23
C TYR A 536 -17.22 29.71 -18.04
N ILE A 537 -17.44 29.64 -19.36
CA ILE A 537 -17.01 30.64 -20.34
C ILE A 537 -18.26 31.21 -21.02
N GLY A 538 -18.22 32.49 -21.40
CA GLY A 538 -19.30 33.15 -22.15
C GLY A 538 -20.46 33.68 -21.30
N LEU A 539 -20.38 33.59 -19.97
CA LEU A 539 -21.34 34.20 -19.04
C LEU A 539 -20.79 35.52 -18.51
N ALA A 540 -21.62 36.56 -18.45
CA ALA A 540 -21.20 37.92 -18.06
C ALA A 540 -20.58 37.98 -16.66
N GLU A 541 -20.99 37.08 -15.77
CA GLU A 541 -20.50 36.94 -14.41
C GLU A 541 -19.14 36.22 -14.29
N TYR A 542 -18.63 35.65 -15.38
CA TYR A 542 -17.39 34.86 -15.42
C TYR A 542 -16.42 35.43 -16.45
N SER A 543 -15.76 36.54 -16.10
CA SER A 543 -14.77 37.14 -16.98
C SER A 543 -13.56 36.22 -17.17
N LEU A 544 -12.90 36.30 -18.33
CA LEU A 544 -11.67 35.52 -18.58
C LEU A 544 -10.62 35.75 -17.49
N GLN A 545 -10.42 37.00 -17.06
CA GLN A 545 -9.42 37.34 -16.04
C GLN A 545 -9.74 36.72 -14.68
N ASP A 546 -11.01 36.68 -14.28
CA ASP A 546 -11.42 36.07 -13.01
C ASP A 546 -11.29 34.55 -13.07
N ASN A 547 -11.62 33.93 -14.21
CA ASN A 547 -11.40 32.50 -14.43
C ASN A 547 -9.91 32.12 -14.37
N LEU A 548 -9.03 32.89 -15.00
CA LEU A 548 -7.58 32.63 -14.96
C LEU A 548 -7.01 32.75 -13.54
N ARG A 549 -7.42 33.77 -12.77
CA ARG A 549 -7.04 33.93 -11.36
C ARG A 549 -7.58 32.79 -10.50
N TYR A 550 -8.82 32.39 -10.74
CA TYR A 550 -9.44 31.30 -10.00
C TYR A 550 -8.69 29.98 -10.20
N LEU A 551 -8.24 29.67 -11.41
CA LEU A 551 -7.47 28.46 -11.69
C LEU A 551 -6.16 28.39 -10.90
N GLU A 552 -5.44 29.50 -10.79
CA GLU A 552 -4.22 29.57 -9.97
C GLU A 552 -4.53 29.31 -8.49
N HIS A 553 -5.58 29.94 -7.96
CA HIS A 553 -6.02 29.74 -6.58
C HIS A 553 -6.51 28.31 -6.34
N ALA A 554 -7.26 27.72 -7.26
CA ALA A 554 -7.76 26.37 -7.15
C ALA A 554 -6.61 25.36 -7.13
N LYS A 555 -5.62 25.52 -8.03
CA LYS A 555 -4.42 24.69 -8.04
C LYS A 555 -3.63 24.79 -6.74
N ALA A 556 -3.40 26.01 -6.25
CA ALA A 556 -2.72 26.25 -4.98
C ALA A 556 -3.47 25.68 -3.77
N SER A 557 -4.79 25.52 -3.89
CA SER A 557 -5.68 24.96 -2.85
C SER A 557 -5.84 23.44 -2.95
N GLY A 558 -5.17 22.77 -3.91
CA GLY A 558 -5.15 21.33 -4.04
C GLY A 558 -6.10 20.74 -5.09
N ALA A 559 -6.74 21.56 -5.92
CA ALA A 559 -7.47 21.06 -7.08
C ALA A 559 -6.52 20.46 -8.12
N GLU A 560 -6.91 19.32 -8.68
CA GLU A 560 -6.15 18.56 -9.66
C GLU A 560 -6.81 18.55 -11.03
N MET A 561 -8.12 18.83 -11.08
CA MET A 561 -8.95 18.74 -12.27
C MET A 561 -9.79 20.00 -12.48
N VAL A 562 -10.05 20.31 -13.75
CA VAL A 562 -10.93 21.39 -14.18
C VAL A 562 -11.97 20.84 -15.12
N PHE A 563 -13.23 21.09 -14.80
CA PHE A 563 -14.37 20.86 -15.68
C PHE A 563 -14.76 22.17 -16.39
N THR A 564 -14.99 22.11 -17.70
CA THR A 564 -15.55 23.23 -18.44
C THR A 564 -16.51 22.75 -19.52
N SER A 565 -17.47 23.61 -19.90
CA SER A 565 -18.51 23.29 -20.87
C SER A 565 -18.30 24.05 -22.18
N ALA A 566 -18.28 23.31 -23.28
CA ALA A 566 -18.19 23.81 -24.65
C ALA A 566 -19.53 23.60 -25.38
N HIS A 567 -20.58 24.31 -24.92
CA HIS A 567 -21.94 24.20 -25.47
C HIS A 567 -22.40 25.48 -26.20
N MET A 568 -23.07 25.28 -27.34
CA MET A 568 -23.22 26.21 -28.47
C MET A 568 -24.30 27.33 -28.45
N PRO A 569 -25.33 27.45 -27.57
CA PRO A 569 -26.42 28.38 -27.87
C PRO A 569 -26.17 29.88 -27.58
N GLU A 570 -25.18 30.22 -26.76
CA GLU A 570 -25.04 31.60 -26.22
C GLU A 570 -23.60 32.14 -26.28
N MET A 571 -22.81 31.70 -27.26
CA MET A 571 -21.41 32.11 -27.35
C MET A 571 -21.29 33.62 -27.60
N SER A 572 -20.67 34.32 -26.65
CA SER A 572 -20.10 35.65 -26.89
C SER A 572 -19.15 35.60 -28.08
N LYS A 573 -18.91 36.73 -28.76
CA LYS A 573 -17.99 36.81 -29.92
C LYS A 573 -16.61 36.23 -29.63
N ASP A 574 -16.18 36.25 -28.37
CA ASP A 574 -14.83 35.90 -27.92
C ASP A 574 -14.74 34.51 -27.25
N PHE A 575 -15.81 33.70 -27.31
CA PHE A 575 -15.88 32.41 -26.59
C PHE A 575 -14.71 31.46 -26.91
N LEU A 576 -14.37 31.29 -28.19
CA LEU A 576 -13.30 30.36 -28.59
C LEU A 576 -11.93 30.85 -28.12
N SER A 577 -11.66 32.16 -28.19
CA SER A 577 -10.42 32.73 -27.67
C SER A 577 -10.31 32.61 -26.15
N ASP A 578 -11.43 32.80 -25.44
CA ASP A 578 -11.47 32.63 -23.98
C ASP A 578 -11.27 31.16 -23.59
N LEU A 579 -11.90 30.22 -24.31
CA LEU A 579 -11.72 28.79 -24.10
C LEU A 579 -10.26 28.38 -24.32
N ASP A 580 -9.63 28.83 -25.39
CA ASP A 580 -8.20 28.58 -25.66
C ASP A 580 -7.31 29.13 -24.53
N ALA A 581 -7.59 30.34 -24.02
CA ALA A 581 -6.85 30.91 -22.90
C ALA A 581 -7.00 30.08 -21.61
N ILE A 582 -8.21 29.60 -21.31
CA ILE A 582 -8.47 28.70 -20.18
C ILE A 582 -7.72 27.38 -20.34
N ILE A 583 -7.84 26.73 -21.50
CA ILE A 583 -7.14 25.46 -21.79
C ILE A 583 -5.64 25.63 -21.58
N ASN A 584 -5.04 26.66 -22.16
CA ASN A 584 -3.61 26.92 -22.05
C ASN A 584 -3.21 27.09 -20.58
N LYS A 585 -4.00 27.80 -19.78
CA LYS A 585 -3.72 27.99 -18.36
C LYS A 585 -3.84 26.69 -17.56
N VAL A 586 -4.86 25.87 -17.83
CA VAL A 586 -5.03 24.57 -17.18
C VAL A 586 -3.85 23.64 -17.48
N LEU A 587 -3.38 23.62 -18.73
CA LEU A 587 -2.21 22.84 -19.15
C LEU A 587 -0.90 23.38 -18.52
N GLU A 588 -0.73 24.70 -18.45
CA GLU A 588 0.39 25.36 -17.77
C GLU A 588 0.45 24.96 -16.28
N LEU A 589 -0.70 24.97 -15.61
CA LEU A 589 -0.84 24.57 -14.21
C LEU A 589 -0.77 23.05 -14.00
N LYS A 590 -0.59 22.26 -15.06
CA LYS A 590 -0.56 20.79 -15.05
C LYS A 590 -1.79 20.22 -14.33
N MET A 591 -2.96 20.76 -14.64
CA MET A 591 -4.25 20.25 -14.16
C MET A 591 -4.90 19.40 -15.25
N LYS A 592 -5.73 18.44 -14.83
CA LYS A 592 -6.49 17.57 -15.71
C LYS A 592 -7.69 18.32 -16.28
N LEU A 593 -7.75 18.47 -17.60
CA LEU A 593 -8.85 19.17 -18.27
C LEU A 593 -9.94 18.20 -18.74
N VAL A 594 -11.17 18.38 -18.25
CA VAL A 594 -12.38 17.72 -18.74
C VAL A 594 -13.22 18.73 -19.50
N ILE A 595 -13.45 18.47 -20.79
CA ILE A 595 -14.28 19.33 -21.64
C ILE A 595 -15.58 18.61 -21.96
N ASP A 596 -16.69 19.23 -21.61
CA ASP A 596 -18.04 18.77 -21.95
C ASP A 596 -18.44 19.28 -23.34
N VAL A 597 -18.70 18.35 -24.25
CA VAL A 597 -18.97 18.65 -25.66
C VAL A 597 -20.26 17.99 -26.14
N SER A 598 -20.95 18.72 -27.02
CA SER A 598 -22.03 18.17 -27.85
C SER A 598 -21.51 17.80 -29.24
N LYS A 599 -22.22 16.92 -29.94
CA LYS A 599 -21.85 16.55 -31.31
C LYS A 599 -21.73 17.75 -32.28
N PRO A 600 -22.66 18.73 -32.30
CA PRO A 600 -22.50 19.91 -33.15
C PRO A 600 -21.25 20.74 -32.86
N MET A 601 -20.81 20.78 -31.59
CA MET A 601 -19.57 21.46 -31.22
C MET A 601 -18.35 20.75 -31.83
N MET A 602 -18.33 19.41 -31.79
CA MET A 602 -17.21 18.61 -32.31
C MET A 602 -16.97 18.78 -33.82
N GLU A 603 -17.98 19.19 -34.59
CA GLU A 603 -17.81 19.48 -36.03
C GLU A 603 -16.94 20.71 -36.28
N ASN A 604 -16.89 21.65 -35.33
CA ASN A 604 -16.20 22.94 -35.46
C ASN A 604 -15.11 23.17 -34.39
N PHE A 605 -14.91 22.21 -33.48
CA PHE A 605 -13.98 22.31 -32.36
C PHE A 605 -12.85 21.28 -32.47
N LYS A 606 -11.61 21.76 -32.51
CA LYS A 606 -10.44 20.89 -32.50
C LYS A 606 -10.08 20.56 -31.05
N ILE A 607 -10.05 19.28 -30.72
CA ILE A 607 -9.66 18.81 -29.38
C ILE A 607 -8.22 19.30 -29.08
N PRO A 608 -8.03 20.08 -28.01
CA PRO A 608 -6.70 20.55 -27.63
C PRO A 608 -5.79 19.40 -27.20
N LYS A 609 -4.51 19.47 -27.58
CA LYS A 609 -3.50 18.50 -27.15
C LYS A 609 -3.29 18.60 -25.65
N GLY A 610 -3.31 17.46 -24.95
CA GLY A 610 -3.19 17.41 -23.49
C GLY A 610 -4.52 17.46 -22.72
N THR A 611 -5.66 17.47 -23.44
CA THR A 611 -6.98 17.27 -22.82
C THR A 611 -7.00 15.92 -22.10
N TYR A 612 -7.44 15.91 -20.83
CA TYR A 612 -7.48 14.69 -20.03
C TYR A 612 -8.69 13.83 -20.39
N ALA A 613 -9.86 14.45 -20.51
CA ALA A 613 -11.08 13.75 -20.88
C ALA A 613 -12.02 14.60 -21.73
N LEU A 614 -12.77 13.92 -22.58
CA LEU A 614 -13.87 14.47 -23.36
C LEU A 614 -15.17 13.88 -22.85
N ARG A 615 -16.01 14.71 -22.21
CA ARG A 615 -17.33 14.33 -21.74
C ARG A 615 -18.34 14.49 -22.85
N LEU A 616 -19.01 13.39 -23.19
CA LEU A 616 -19.94 13.32 -24.30
C LEU A 616 -21.36 13.59 -23.80
N ASP A 617 -21.92 14.76 -24.13
CA ASP A 617 -23.26 15.15 -23.64
C ASP A 617 -24.39 14.51 -24.46
N TYR A 618 -24.65 14.99 -25.67
CA TYR A 618 -25.66 14.43 -26.57
C TYR A 618 -25.25 14.39 -28.04
N GLY A 619 -25.91 13.50 -28.80
CA GLY A 619 -25.78 13.37 -30.25
C GLY A 619 -24.82 12.30 -30.74
N PHE A 620 -24.01 11.69 -29.86
CA PHE A 620 -23.04 10.66 -30.21
C PHE A 620 -23.69 9.27 -30.31
N LYS A 621 -23.43 8.56 -31.42
CA LYS A 621 -23.86 7.17 -31.62
C LYS A 621 -22.90 6.19 -30.96
N ASP A 622 -23.38 4.98 -30.68
CA ASP A 622 -22.58 3.94 -30.01
C ASP A 622 -21.30 3.56 -30.78
N ASP A 623 -21.35 3.50 -32.11
CA ASP A 623 -20.19 3.24 -32.97
C ASP A 623 -19.15 4.38 -32.93
N GLU A 624 -19.62 5.63 -32.81
CA GLU A 624 -18.75 6.80 -32.67
C GLU A 624 -18.02 6.77 -31.32
N ILE A 625 -18.72 6.43 -30.23
CA ILE A 625 -18.14 6.31 -28.89
C ILE A 625 -17.05 5.23 -28.88
N VAL A 626 -17.34 4.05 -29.44
CA VAL A 626 -16.37 2.95 -29.55
C VAL A 626 -15.14 3.38 -30.33
N LYS A 627 -15.35 4.02 -31.50
CA LYS A 627 -14.25 4.52 -32.32
C LYS A 627 -13.38 5.52 -31.55
N MET A 628 -14.00 6.51 -30.90
CA MET A 628 -13.29 7.53 -30.12
C MET A 628 -12.48 6.91 -28.98
N SER A 629 -13.02 5.90 -28.27
CA SER A 629 -12.30 5.22 -27.18
C SER A 629 -11.03 4.48 -27.62
N ASN A 630 -10.97 4.08 -28.90
CA ASN A 630 -9.86 3.33 -29.47
C ASN A 630 -8.83 4.24 -30.17
N GLU A 631 -9.28 5.35 -30.77
CA GLU A 631 -8.43 6.20 -31.62
C GLU A 631 -7.86 7.44 -30.91
N LEU A 632 -8.53 7.94 -29.86
CA LEU A 632 -8.09 9.16 -29.17
C LEU A 632 -7.21 8.82 -27.96
N ASP A 633 -6.11 9.58 -27.81
CA ASP A 633 -5.20 9.51 -26.67
C ASP A 633 -5.68 10.37 -25.50
N LEU A 634 -6.91 10.10 -25.05
CA LEU A 634 -7.57 10.75 -23.90
C LEU A 634 -8.71 9.87 -23.39
N PHE A 635 -9.27 10.22 -22.22
CA PHE A 635 -10.44 9.52 -21.69
C PHE A 635 -11.74 9.95 -22.37
N ILE A 636 -12.59 8.99 -22.71
CA ILE A 636 -13.98 9.25 -23.07
C ILE A 636 -14.83 9.15 -21.81
N GLU A 637 -15.48 10.26 -21.46
CA GLU A 637 -16.32 10.35 -20.28
C GLU A 637 -17.80 10.22 -20.64
N LEU A 638 -18.44 9.17 -20.10
CA LEU A 638 -19.85 8.86 -20.34
C LEU A 638 -20.72 9.29 -19.16
N ASN A 639 -21.99 9.58 -19.45
CA ASN A 639 -22.96 10.04 -18.46
C ASN A 639 -23.44 8.90 -17.53
N ALA A 640 -22.86 8.82 -16.33
CA ALA A 640 -23.20 7.85 -15.30
C ALA A 640 -24.68 7.91 -14.87
N SER A 641 -25.32 9.08 -14.97
CA SER A 641 -26.70 9.28 -14.53
C SER A 641 -27.72 8.59 -15.43
N THR A 642 -27.38 8.35 -16.70
CA THR A 642 -28.31 7.81 -17.71
C THR A 642 -27.81 6.54 -18.39
N LEU A 643 -26.53 6.20 -18.26
CA LEU A 643 -25.96 4.99 -18.84
C LEU A 643 -26.43 3.74 -18.08
N SER A 644 -27.17 2.87 -18.78
CA SER A 644 -27.62 1.60 -18.21
C SER A 644 -26.57 0.50 -18.35
N PRO A 645 -26.57 -0.52 -17.47
CA PRO A 645 -25.70 -1.68 -17.60
C PRO A 645 -25.79 -2.38 -18.96
N GLU A 646 -26.99 -2.49 -19.52
CA GLU A 646 -27.23 -3.13 -20.82
C GLU A 646 -26.59 -2.33 -21.96
N ARG A 647 -26.71 -0.99 -21.93
CA ARG A 647 -26.06 -0.14 -22.92
C ARG A 647 -24.54 -0.17 -22.77
N MET A 648 -24.02 -0.17 -21.54
CA MET A 648 -22.57 -0.31 -21.31
C MET A 648 -22.05 -1.64 -21.84
N GLN A 649 -22.75 -2.74 -21.55
CA GLN A 649 -22.38 -4.06 -22.06
C GLN A 649 -22.42 -4.11 -23.59
N LYS A 650 -23.46 -3.54 -24.21
CA LYS A 650 -23.54 -3.41 -25.67
C LYS A 650 -22.32 -2.68 -26.25
N LEU A 651 -21.87 -1.58 -25.63
CA LEU A 651 -20.67 -0.87 -26.09
C LEU A 651 -19.42 -1.75 -25.97
N ILE A 652 -19.27 -2.48 -24.86
CA ILE A 652 -18.18 -3.45 -24.66
C ILE A 652 -18.19 -4.52 -25.76
N ASP A 653 -19.35 -5.10 -26.06
CA ASP A 653 -19.52 -6.12 -27.10
C ASP A 653 -19.22 -5.56 -28.50
N MET A 654 -19.41 -4.25 -28.70
CA MET A 654 -19.04 -3.53 -29.93
C MET A 654 -17.54 -3.21 -30.00
N GLY A 655 -16.74 -3.51 -28.98
CA GLY A 655 -15.29 -3.29 -28.96
C GLY A 655 -14.84 -2.00 -28.26
N LEU A 656 -15.63 -1.46 -27.32
CA LEU A 656 -15.25 -0.31 -26.50
C LEU A 656 -13.95 -0.61 -25.72
N ASN A 657 -12.96 0.28 -25.81
CA ASN A 657 -11.76 0.18 -24.98
C ASN A 657 -12.04 0.70 -23.57
N VAL A 658 -12.49 -0.19 -22.68
CA VAL A 658 -12.87 0.13 -21.29
C VAL A 658 -11.75 0.86 -20.52
N LYS A 659 -10.47 0.62 -20.84
CA LYS A 659 -9.34 1.30 -20.18
C LYS A 659 -9.30 2.82 -20.43
N ASN A 660 -9.89 3.26 -21.55
CA ASN A 660 -9.97 4.66 -21.94
C ASN A 660 -11.33 5.28 -21.56
N ILE A 661 -12.15 4.60 -20.76
CA ILE A 661 -13.46 5.08 -20.33
C ILE A 661 -13.40 5.56 -18.89
N ARG A 662 -14.12 6.64 -18.63
CA ARG A 662 -14.50 7.09 -17.30
C ARG A 662 -15.96 7.52 -17.31
N VAL A 663 -16.53 7.76 -16.14
CA VAL A 663 -17.93 8.19 -16.03
C VAL A 663 -18.09 9.37 -15.10
N SER A 664 -19.07 10.23 -15.40
CA SER A 664 -19.49 11.30 -14.49
C SER A 664 -20.99 11.38 -14.38
N HIS A 665 -21.49 11.68 -13.19
CA HIS A 665 -22.91 12.00 -13.02
C HIS A 665 -23.20 13.41 -13.53
N ASN A 666 -24.46 13.69 -13.87
CA ASN A 666 -24.90 15.07 -14.06
C ASN A 666 -24.87 15.84 -12.74
N PHE A 667 -24.72 17.16 -12.84
CA PHE A 667 -25.18 18.09 -11.82
C PHE A 667 -26.51 18.71 -12.23
N TYR A 668 -27.33 19.07 -11.24
CA TYR A 668 -28.72 19.46 -11.48
C TYR A 668 -29.01 20.91 -11.05
N PRO A 669 -29.20 21.85 -12.00
CA PRO A 669 -29.39 23.28 -11.70
C PRO A 669 -30.78 23.60 -11.14
N LYS A 670 -31.80 22.82 -11.50
CA LYS A 670 -33.14 23.00 -10.98
C LYS A 670 -33.26 22.27 -9.64
N ALA A 671 -33.78 22.96 -8.62
CA ALA A 671 -34.09 22.33 -7.34
C ALA A 671 -35.10 21.19 -7.53
N TYR A 672 -34.96 20.15 -6.70
CA TYR A 672 -35.81 18.95 -6.70
C TYR A 672 -35.68 18.06 -7.95
N THR A 673 -34.57 18.18 -8.71
CA THR A 673 -34.33 17.32 -9.89
C THR A 673 -33.05 16.48 -9.80
N GLY A 674 -32.24 16.65 -8.76
CA GLY A 674 -31.08 15.79 -8.52
C GLY A 674 -31.45 14.34 -8.23
N LEU A 675 -30.46 13.45 -8.31
CA LEU A 675 -30.65 12.03 -8.08
C LEU A 675 -30.85 11.72 -6.59
N THR A 676 -31.45 10.56 -6.31
CA THR A 676 -31.44 10.00 -4.95
C THR A 676 -30.14 9.25 -4.67
N HIS A 677 -29.77 9.11 -3.40
CA HIS A 677 -28.60 8.31 -3.01
C HIS A 677 -28.68 6.86 -3.53
N GLU A 678 -29.86 6.25 -3.50
CA GLU A 678 -30.06 4.87 -3.95
C GLU A 678 -29.77 4.69 -5.44
N GLN A 679 -30.25 5.62 -6.27
CA GLN A 679 -30.00 5.60 -7.71
C GLN A 679 -28.50 5.70 -8.01
N VAL A 680 -27.82 6.65 -7.36
CA VAL A 680 -26.37 6.83 -7.52
C VAL A 680 -25.60 5.61 -7.02
N ARG A 681 -25.96 5.07 -5.85
CA ARG A 681 -25.29 3.89 -5.28
C ARG A 681 -25.35 2.71 -6.25
N ARG A 682 -26.54 2.41 -6.80
CA ARG A 682 -26.72 1.31 -7.75
C ARG A 682 -25.89 1.49 -9.03
N GLN A 683 -25.84 2.73 -9.56
CA GLN A 683 -25.03 3.05 -10.73
C GLN A 683 -23.54 2.89 -10.43
N ASN A 684 -23.08 3.42 -9.30
CA ASN A 684 -21.67 3.38 -8.92
C ASN A 684 -21.18 1.97 -8.58
N GLU A 685 -22.00 1.16 -7.92
CA GLU A 685 -21.70 -0.25 -7.68
C GLU A 685 -21.43 -0.99 -8.99
N PHE A 686 -22.25 -0.74 -10.01
CA PHE A 686 -22.04 -1.30 -11.35
C PHE A 686 -20.73 -0.81 -11.98
N PHE A 687 -20.50 0.51 -12.06
CA PHE A 687 -19.28 1.06 -12.67
C PHE A 687 -18.00 0.64 -11.95
N LYS A 688 -18.05 0.44 -10.63
CA LYS A 688 -16.94 -0.11 -9.85
C LYS A 688 -16.58 -1.54 -10.23
N THR A 689 -17.55 -2.37 -10.64
CA THR A 689 -17.24 -3.73 -11.14
C THR A 689 -16.38 -3.73 -12.40
N LEU A 690 -16.43 -2.62 -13.16
CA LEU A 690 -15.66 -2.39 -14.37
C LEU A 690 -14.35 -1.63 -14.10
N GLY A 691 -14.08 -1.22 -12.85
CA GLY A 691 -12.87 -0.49 -12.46
C GLY A 691 -12.80 0.95 -12.98
N LEU A 692 -13.94 1.58 -13.28
CA LEU A 692 -13.98 2.92 -13.87
C LEU A 692 -13.79 4.03 -12.82
N ASP A 693 -13.16 5.13 -13.23
CA ASP A 693 -13.18 6.38 -12.46
C ASP A 693 -14.59 7.01 -12.50
N ILE A 694 -15.09 7.40 -11.33
CA ILE A 694 -16.45 7.92 -11.13
C ILE A 694 -16.39 9.33 -10.57
N LEU A 695 -16.82 10.30 -11.37
CA LEU A 695 -16.93 11.70 -10.98
C LEU A 695 -18.34 12.05 -10.49
N MET A 696 -18.42 12.66 -9.32
CA MET A 696 -19.64 13.26 -8.78
C MET A 696 -19.46 14.76 -8.54
N TYR A 697 -20.56 15.50 -8.71
CA TYR A 697 -20.57 16.94 -8.52
C TYR A 697 -21.18 17.33 -7.17
N ILE A 698 -20.54 18.30 -6.52
CA ILE A 698 -20.98 18.87 -5.24
C ILE A 698 -21.24 20.38 -5.39
N PRO A 699 -22.14 20.95 -4.59
CA PRO A 699 -22.42 22.38 -4.65
C PRO A 699 -21.35 23.18 -3.90
N SER A 700 -21.06 24.40 -4.35
CA SER A 700 -20.33 25.38 -3.53
C SER A 700 -21.30 26.08 -2.56
N GLN A 701 -20.85 26.27 -1.33
CA GLN A 701 -21.48 27.10 -0.30
C GLN A 701 -21.10 28.57 -0.41
N HIS A 702 -20.01 28.91 -1.14
CA HIS A 702 -19.55 30.28 -1.32
C HIS A 702 -20.24 30.99 -2.49
N GLN A 703 -20.08 30.50 -3.71
CA GLN A 703 -20.62 31.13 -4.90
C GLN A 703 -21.41 30.13 -5.73
N LYS A 704 -22.72 30.36 -5.85
CA LYS A 704 -23.62 29.50 -6.62
C LYS A 704 -23.76 30.01 -8.05
N ARG A 705 -23.85 29.09 -9.01
CA ARG A 705 -23.92 29.43 -10.44
C ARG A 705 -25.21 30.20 -10.79
N PRO A 706 -25.12 31.33 -11.53
CA PRO A 706 -26.26 32.00 -12.13
C PRO A 706 -27.02 31.12 -13.16
N PRO A 707 -28.27 31.46 -13.51
CA PRO A 707 -29.08 32.54 -12.93
C PRO A 707 -29.78 32.13 -11.62
N LEU A 708 -29.92 30.83 -11.37
CA LEU A 708 -30.76 30.31 -10.28
C LEU A 708 -30.10 30.44 -8.90
N LYS A 709 -28.76 30.33 -8.81
CA LYS A 709 -28.01 30.39 -7.54
C LYS A 709 -28.53 29.39 -6.48
N GLU A 710 -28.87 28.17 -6.91
CA GLU A 710 -29.41 27.09 -6.06
C GLU A 710 -28.39 25.98 -5.74
N GLY A 711 -27.14 26.10 -6.21
CA GLY A 711 -26.08 25.10 -6.07
C GLY A 711 -26.20 23.95 -7.09
N LEU A 712 -25.10 23.26 -7.38
CA LEU A 712 -25.06 22.24 -8.44
C LEU A 712 -24.58 20.86 -7.94
N PRO A 713 -25.43 20.12 -7.20
CA PRO A 713 -25.11 18.77 -6.76
C PRO A 713 -25.51 17.69 -7.79
N THR A 714 -24.90 16.52 -7.66
CA THR A 714 -25.40 15.27 -8.26
C THR A 714 -26.58 14.68 -7.49
N VAL A 715 -26.46 14.56 -6.15
CA VAL A 715 -27.53 14.04 -5.27
C VAL A 715 -28.33 15.22 -4.72
N GLU A 716 -29.65 15.21 -4.88
CA GLU A 716 -30.48 16.37 -4.52
C GLU A 716 -30.34 16.76 -3.03
N ALA A 717 -30.21 15.78 -2.14
CA ALA A 717 -30.03 16.01 -0.71
C ALA A 717 -28.78 16.85 -0.39
N HIS A 718 -27.72 16.75 -1.20
CA HIS A 718 -26.45 17.47 -0.97
C HIS A 718 -26.57 18.97 -1.16
N ARG A 719 -27.63 19.47 -1.81
CA ARG A 719 -27.81 20.89 -2.16
C ARG A 719 -27.65 21.85 -0.98
N LYS A 720 -28.09 21.43 0.21
CA LYS A 720 -28.14 22.26 1.43
C LYS A 720 -27.37 21.64 2.60
N MET A 721 -26.66 20.55 2.36
CA MET A 721 -25.90 19.87 3.41
C MET A 721 -24.55 20.57 3.68
N PRO A 722 -24.03 20.45 4.89
CA PRO A 722 -22.64 20.84 5.20
C PRO A 722 -21.64 20.13 4.27
N LEU A 723 -20.61 20.85 3.81
CA LEU A 723 -19.64 20.33 2.83
C LEU A 723 -18.93 19.06 3.32
N ASP A 724 -18.58 18.99 4.60
CA ASP A 724 -17.96 17.82 5.23
C ASP A 724 -18.86 16.57 5.24
N VAL A 725 -20.18 16.75 5.34
CA VAL A 725 -21.16 15.66 5.20
C VAL A 725 -21.23 15.22 3.74
N VAL A 726 -21.35 16.19 2.82
CA VAL A 726 -21.42 15.92 1.38
C VAL A 726 -20.22 15.12 0.88
N ILE A 727 -18.99 15.51 1.27
CA ILE A 727 -17.77 14.80 0.87
C ILE A 727 -17.81 13.33 1.33
N GLN A 728 -18.17 13.08 2.60
CA GLN A 728 -18.26 11.72 3.13
C GLN A 728 -19.27 10.87 2.37
N GLU A 729 -20.45 11.42 2.11
CA GLU A 729 -21.51 10.69 1.40
C GLU A 729 -21.12 10.39 -0.04
N VAL A 730 -20.51 11.33 -0.76
CA VAL A 730 -20.03 11.14 -2.13
C VAL A 730 -18.97 10.03 -2.19
N LEU A 731 -18.05 10.00 -1.23
CA LEU A 731 -17.03 8.95 -1.15
C LEU A 731 -17.63 7.58 -0.79
N MET A 732 -18.60 7.53 0.12
CA MET A 732 -19.33 6.30 0.45
C MET A 732 -20.19 5.80 -0.71
N LEU A 733 -20.75 6.71 -1.50
CA LEU A 733 -21.45 6.40 -2.75
C LEU A 733 -20.48 5.92 -3.83
N GLY A 734 -19.18 6.05 -3.62
CA GLY A 734 -18.17 5.41 -4.43
C GLY A 734 -17.52 6.25 -5.51
N ALA A 735 -17.64 7.57 -5.42
CA ALA A 735 -16.88 8.46 -6.27
C ALA A 735 -15.37 8.30 -6.04
N THR A 736 -14.61 8.25 -7.13
CA THR A 736 -13.14 8.36 -7.11
C THR A 736 -12.68 9.80 -7.38
N GLU A 737 -13.60 10.65 -7.83
CA GLU A 737 -13.36 12.05 -8.10
C GLU A 737 -14.55 12.93 -7.67
N ILE A 738 -14.24 14.08 -7.09
CA ILE A 738 -15.24 15.05 -6.63
C ILE A 738 -14.96 16.37 -7.33
N CYS A 739 -15.97 16.97 -7.97
CA CYS A 739 -15.85 18.29 -8.57
C CYS A 739 -16.92 19.25 -8.05
N PHE A 740 -16.54 20.50 -7.77
CA PHE A 740 -17.55 21.54 -7.56
C PHE A 740 -18.28 21.79 -8.87
N GLY A 741 -19.60 21.56 -8.90
CA GLY A 741 -20.43 21.90 -10.06
C GLY A 741 -20.58 23.41 -10.22
N ASP A 742 -20.61 24.14 -9.10
CA ASP A 742 -20.54 25.61 -9.10
C ASP A 742 -19.11 26.09 -9.39
N ALA A 743 -18.98 27.21 -10.08
CA ALA A 743 -17.69 27.89 -10.24
C ALA A 743 -17.35 28.74 -9.01
N TYR A 744 -16.06 29.04 -8.82
CA TYR A 744 -15.56 29.91 -7.75
C TYR A 744 -15.83 29.41 -6.34
N ALA A 745 -15.74 28.09 -6.13
CA ALA A 745 -15.63 27.52 -4.78
C ALA A 745 -14.44 28.17 -4.03
N SER A 746 -14.62 28.49 -2.75
CA SER A 746 -13.59 29.22 -2.01
C SER A 746 -12.32 28.38 -1.76
N ILE A 747 -11.21 29.04 -1.40
CA ILE A 747 -9.95 28.37 -1.03
C ILE A 747 -10.19 27.34 0.08
N ASP A 748 -10.98 27.69 1.09
CA ASP A 748 -11.25 26.81 2.23
C ASP A 748 -12.11 25.62 1.82
N GLU A 749 -13.07 25.81 0.91
CA GLU A 749 -13.87 24.70 0.38
C GLU A 749 -13.02 23.72 -0.42
N ILE A 750 -12.17 24.23 -1.32
CA ILE A 750 -11.29 23.38 -2.15
C ILE A 750 -10.32 22.61 -1.27
N LYS A 751 -9.67 23.27 -0.30
CA LYS A 751 -8.79 22.59 0.67
C LYS A 751 -9.54 21.55 1.48
N THR A 752 -10.75 21.87 1.95
CA THR A 752 -11.58 20.94 2.73
C THR A 752 -11.84 19.65 1.96
N VAL A 753 -12.17 19.73 0.66
CA VAL A 753 -12.32 18.54 -0.19
C VAL A 753 -10.96 17.86 -0.42
N ALA A 754 -9.95 18.62 -0.85
CA ALA A 754 -8.65 18.09 -1.25
C ALA A 754 -7.88 17.40 -0.12
N GLU A 755 -8.12 17.78 1.13
CA GLU A 755 -7.49 17.21 2.33
C GLU A 755 -8.39 16.19 3.04
N PHE A 756 -9.61 15.96 2.55
CA PHE A 756 -10.56 15.07 3.20
C PHE A 756 -10.14 13.60 3.10
N ASP A 757 -10.04 12.91 4.23
CA ASP A 757 -9.72 11.48 4.31
C ASP A 757 -10.78 10.77 5.16
N VAL A 758 -11.28 9.63 4.66
CA VAL A 758 -12.36 8.85 5.28
C VAL A 758 -11.75 7.75 6.14
N LYS A 759 -11.05 8.13 7.21
CA LYS A 759 -10.57 7.18 8.24
C LYS A 759 -11.64 6.84 9.29
N GLU A 760 -12.63 7.71 9.43
CA GLU A 760 -13.76 7.61 10.37
C GLU A 760 -14.93 8.48 9.90
N ILE A 761 -16.16 8.13 10.29
CA ILE A 761 -17.35 8.92 10.00
C ILE A 761 -17.44 10.09 10.98
N ILE A 762 -17.59 11.31 10.45
CA ILE A 762 -17.76 12.53 11.23
C ILE A 762 -19.25 12.87 11.23
N LEU A 763 -19.86 12.81 12.41
CA LEU A 763 -21.28 13.11 12.63
C LEU A 763 -21.42 14.50 13.28
N PRO A 764 -21.95 15.50 12.58
CA PRO A 764 -22.27 16.79 13.17
C PRO A 764 -23.33 16.64 14.26
N ILE A 765 -23.06 17.18 15.45
CA ILE A 765 -23.96 17.11 16.60
C ILE A 765 -24.27 18.51 17.13
N ARG A 766 -25.54 18.73 17.48
CA ARG A 766 -26.00 19.87 18.27
C ARG A 766 -26.22 19.41 19.71
N LEU A 767 -25.42 19.94 20.63
CA LEU A 767 -25.48 19.58 22.04
C LEU A 767 -26.65 20.25 22.75
N VAL A 768 -27.21 19.57 23.75
CA VAL A 768 -28.15 20.19 24.70
C VAL A 768 -27.37 21.00 25.75
N GLU A 769 -28.06 21.90 26.45
CA GLU A 769 -27.44 22.70 27.52
C GLU A 769 -27.32 21.88 28.81
N GLY A 770 -26.35 22.25 29.67
CA GLY A 770 -26.19 21.63 30.99
C GLY A 770 -25.44 20.29 31.03
N LEU A 771 -24.70 19.95 29.96
CA LEU A 771 -23.85 18.75 29.94
C LEU A 771 -22.71 18.85 30.97
N SER A 772 -22.40 17.74 31.62
CA SER A 772 -21.22 17.61 32.49
C SER A 772 -19.93 17.53 31.67
N ASP A 773 -18.79 17.87 32.30
CA ASP A 773 -17.46 17.76 31.68
C ASP A 773 -17.16 16.33 31.20
N GLU A 774 -17.69 15.33 31.90
CA GLU A 774 -17.48 13.93 31.54
C GLU A 774 -18.31 13.53 30.30
N GLU A 775 -19.55 13.99 30.19
CA GLU A 775 -20.36 13.79 28.99
C GLU A 775 -19.72 14.48 27.77
N ILE A 776 -19.21 15.69 27.94
CA ILE A 776 -18.47 16.41 26.89
C ILE A 776 -17.21 15.63 26.50
N ARG A 777 -16.47 15.07 27.47
CA ARG A 777 -15.29 14.24 27.22
C ARG A 777 -15.65 12.97 26.44
N ILE A 778 -16.73 12.29 26.80
CA ILE A 778 -17.22 11.11 26.08
C ILE A 778 -17.58 11.48 24.64
N ILE A 779 -18.35 12.53 24.42
CA ILE A 779 -18.77 12.97 23.07
C ILE A 779 -17.57 13.35 22.19
N ASN A 780 -16.57 14.01 22.76
CA ASN A 780 -15.37 14.42 22.04
C ASN A 780 -14.36 13.27 21.83
N SER A 781 -14.59 12.10 22.43
CA SER A 781 -13.73 10.94 22.24
C SER A 781 -14.04 10.22 20.92
N PRO A 782 -13.04 9.55 20.30
CA PRO A 782 -13.30 8.71 19.15
C PRO A 782 -14.10 7.47 19.55
N HIS A 783 -15.04 7.08 18.69
CA HIS A 783 -15.93 5.96 18.92
C HIS A 783 -15.78 4.89 17.83
N ARG A 784 -16.27 3.69 18.16
CA ARG A 784 -16.41 2.60 17.20
C ARG A 784 -17.76 1.93 17.41
N SER A 785 -18.48 1.72 16.32
CA SER A 785 -19.77 1.04 16.33
C SER A 785 -19.59 -0.41 16.77
N ARG A 786 -20.47 -0.91 17.64
CA ARG A 786 -20.43 -2.29 18.11
C ARG A 786 -20.72 -3.30 17.01
N MET A 787 -20.20 -4.52 17.18
CA MET A 787 -20.43 -5.62 16.25
C MET A 787 -21.88 -6.13 16.26
N ASP A 788 -22.56 -6.01 17.40
CA ASP A 788 -23.95 -6.46 17.59
C ASP A 788 -24.96 -5.35 17.28
N GLU A 789 -25.68 -5.51 16.16
CA GLU A 789 -26.64 -4.54 15.62
C GLU A 789 -27.97 -4.52 16.36
N SER A 790 -28.58 -3.34 16.41
CA SER A 790 -29.96 -3.12 16.86
C SER A 790 -30.64 -2.16 15.89
N VAL A 791 -31.90 -2.43 15.56
CA VAL A 791 -32.71 -1.51 14.74
C VAL A 791 -33.04 -0.20 15.47
N TYR A 792 -32.95 -0.18 16.81
CA TYR A 792 -33.28 0.99 17.62
C TYR A 792 -32.07 1.86 17.97
N LEU A 793 -30.87 1.28 18.06
CA LEU A 793 -29.68 1.95 18.60
C LEU A 793 -28.41 1.54 17.85
N LYS A 794 -27.62 2.52 17.41
CA LYS A 794 -26.20 2.31 17.10
C LYS A 794 -25.39 2.62 18.35
N ARG A 795 -24.62 1.64 18.83
CA ARG A 795 -23.97 1.68 20.15
C ARG A 795 -22.46 1.77 20.01
N SER A 796 -21.82 2.55 20.88
CA SER A 796 -20.36 2.68 20.92
C SER A 796 -19.71 1.54 21.72
N THR A 797 -18.52 1.10 21.31
CA THR A 797 -17.68 0.18 22.12
C THR A 797 -16.87 0.92 23.19
N ALA A 798 -16.79 2.25 23.13
CA ALA A 798 -15.98 3.05 24.04
C ALA A 798 -16.74 3.35 25.34
N TYR A 799 -15.99 3.39 26.45
CA TYR A 799 -16.42 3.75 27.81
C TYR A 799 -17.48 2.83 28.44
N ARG A 800 -17.04 2.02 29.43
CA ARG A 800 -17.91 1.26 30.34
C ARG A 800 -17.40 1.32 31.77
N GLY A 801 -18.28 1.72 32.70
CA GLY A 801 -18.15 1.42 34.12
C GLY A 801 -17.10 2.21 34.92
N LYS A 802 -16.35 3.14 34.32
CA LYS A 802 -15.24 3.88 34.96
C LYS A 802 -15.52 5.37 35.25
N VAL A 803 -16.74 5.84 35.02
CA VAL A 803 -17.12 7.26 35.11
C VAL A 803 -18.46 7.41 35.83
N THR A 804 -18.64 8.49 36.58
CA THR A 804 -19.88 8.82 37.30
C THR A 804 -20.68 9.81 36.46
N ILE A 805 -21.94 9.48 36.15
CA ILE A 805 -22.81 10.31 35.32
C ILE A 805 -24.18 10.42 36.01
N SER A 806 -24.48 11.61 36.55
CA SER A 806 -25.76 11.87 37.20
C SER A 806 -26.91 11.90 36.19
N ALA A 807 -28.11 11.52 36.63
CA ALA A 807 -29.31 11.60 35.80
C ALA A 807 -29.70 13.06 35.53
N HIS A 808 -29.80 13.43 34.26
CA HIS A 808 -30.38 14.70 33.80
C HIS A 808 -30.86 14.57 32.36
N ASN A 809 -31.78 15.44 31.94
CA ASN A 809 -32.38 15.40 30.61
C ASN A 809 -32.86 14.00 30.17
N THR A 810 -33.53 13.29 31.09
CA THR A 810 -34.04 11.91 30.94
C THR A 810 -35.41 11.87 30.25
N ILE A 811 -35.49 12.55 29.11
CA ILE A 811 -36.71 12.76 28.34
C ILE A 811 -36.92 11.67 27.28
N ALA A 812 -38.03 11.76 26.53
CA ALA A 812 -38.23 10.92 25.35
C ALA A 812 -37.08 11.11 24.35
N ARG A 813 -36.63 10.01 23.75
CA ARG A 813 -35.44 9.96 22.90
C ARG A 813 -35.87 9.93 21.45
N GLU A 814 -35.86 11.08 20.82
CA GLU A 814 -36.26 11.21 19.41
C GLU A 814 -35.27 10.49 18.48
N LYS A 815 -35.71 10.20 17.25
CA LYS A 815 -34.85 9.63 16.22
C LYS A 815 -33.65 10.57 15.98
N TYR A 816 -32.46 9.99 15.93
CA TYR A 816 -31.14 10.65 15.83
C TYR A 816 -30.70 11.45 17.06
N ALA A 817 -31.36 11.28 18.20
CA ALA A 817 -30.81 11.70 19.48
C ALA A 817 -29.54 10.92 19.81
N VAL A 818 -28.55 11.60 20.39
CA VAL A 818 -27.36 11.01 20.99
C VAL A 818 -27.59 10.96 22.49
N THR A 819 -27.36 9.80 23.08
CA THR A 819 -27.65 9.54 24.49
C THR A 819 -26.47 8.90 25.20
N ILE A 820 -26.31 9.19 26.49
CA ILE A 820 -25.33 8.54 27.35
C ILE A 820 -26.05 7.88 28.53
N ASP A 821 -25.70 6.62 28.81
CA ASP A 821 -26.26 5.88 29.93
C ASP A 821 -25.69 6.41 31.26
N ASN A 822 -26.58 6.82 32.17
CA ASN A 822 -26.22 7.42 33.45
C ASN A 822 -26.01 6.34 34.56
N ASP A 823 -25.75 6.78 35.80
CA ASP A 823 -25.44 5.87 36.92
C ASP A 823 -26.54 4.83 37.19
N GLY A 824 -27.78 5.10 36.78
CA GLY A 824 -28.90 4.16 36.86
C GLY A 824 -28.75 2.89 36.00
N TYR A 825 -27.83 2.88 35.02
CA TYR A 825 -27.52 1.71 34.18
C TYR A 825 -26.33 0.88 34.67
N LEU A 826 -25.78 1.20 35.86
CA LEU A 826 -24.75 0.43 36.57
C LEU A 826 -23.53 0.12 35.68
N ARG A 827 -23.35 -1.15 35.30
CA ARG A 827 -22.19 -1.61 34.50
C ARG A 827 -22.12 -0.97 33.10
N TYR A 828 -23.24 -0.45 32.60
CA TYR A 828 -23.35 0.18 31.29
C TYR A 828 -23.21 1.71 31.34
N ARG A 829 -23.02 2.31 32.52
CA ARG A 829 -22.82 3.76 32.63
C ARG A 829 -21.65 4.23 31.75
N GLY A 830 -21.87 5.37 31.11
CA GLY A 830 -20.95 5.96 30.13
C GLY A 830 -21.07 5.41 28.71
N GLU A 831 -21.92 4.41 28.45
CA GLU A 831 -22.14 3.89 27.09
C GLU A 831 -22.90 4.96 26.27
N LEU A 832 -22.29 5.37 25.16
CA LEU A 832 -22.86 6.32 24.21
C LEU A 832 -23.64 5.58 23.12
N ASN A 833 -24.83 6.08 22.83
CA ASN A 833 -25.75 5.51 21.85
C ASN A 833 -26.29 6.58 20.90
N ILE A 834 -26.54 6.20 19.64
CA ILE A 834 -27.27 6.99 18.65
C ILE A 834 -28.62 6.31 18.42
N VAL A 835 -29.70 7.05 18.59
CA VAL A 835 -31.07 6.57 18.47
C VAL A 835 -31.47 6.50 17.00
N MET A 836 -31.88 5.32 16.54
CA MET A 836 -32.28 5.10 15.14
C MET A 836 -33.80 5.10 14.96
N GLU A 837 -34.55 4.83 16.04
CA GLU A 837 -36.01 4.88 16.09
C GLU A 837 -36.43 5.50 17.41
N SER A 838 -37.50 6.32 17.43
CA SER A 838 -37.89 7.06 18.64
C SER A 838 -38.24 6.13 19.81
N LEU A 839 -37.71 6.43 20.99
CA LEU A 839 -37.89 5.64 22.21
C LEU A 839 -38.52 6.48 23.33
N PRO A 840 -39.31 5.86 24.24
CA PRO A 840 -39.87 6.56 25.39
C PRO A 840 -38.77 7.09 26.32
N ALA A 841 -39.16 7.97 27.25
CA ALA A 841 -38.26 8.44 28.31
C ALA A 841 -37.73 7.27 29.16
N ASP A 842 -36.47 7.33 29.56
CA ASP A 842 -35.85 6.38 30.49
C ASP A 842 -35.09 7.18 31.56
N PRO A 843 -35.43 7.07 32.85
CA PRO A 843 -34.75 7.82 33.92
C PRO A 843 -33.25 7.48 34.04
N ARG A 844 -32.78 6.42 33.37
CA ARG A 844 -31.39 5.97 33.38
C ARG A 844 -30.58 6.44 32.17
N VAL A 845 -31.18 7.18 31.24
CA VAL A 845 -30.52 7.63 30.00
C VAL A 845 -30.61 9.13 29.86
N ASN A 846 -29.48 9.80 29.70
CA ASN A 846 -29.43 11.24 29.43
C ASN A 846 -29.43 11.47 27.92
N VAL A 847 -30.29 12.36 27.41
CA VAL A 847 -30.17 12.86 26.03
C VAL A 847 -29.13 13.98 26.03
N VAL A 848 -28.08 13.85 25.20
CA VAL A 848 -26.93 14.77 25.22
C VAL A 848 -26.79 15.62 23.96
N GLY A 849 -27.48 15.26 22.88
CA GLY A 849 -27.49 16.04 21.65
C GLY A 849 -28.31 15.41 20.54
N TYR A 850 -28.31 16.04 19.39
CA TYR A 850 -29.04 15.60 18.19
C TYR A 850 -28.14 15.69 16.96
N ILE A 851 -28.22 14.70 16.09
CA ILE A 851 -27.54 14.68 14.79
C ILE A 851 -28.50 15.24 13.74
N ASP A 852 -28.03 16.22 12.96
CA ASP A 852 -28.84 16.87 11.92
C ASP A 852 -28.30 16.55 10.52
N ASN A 853 -29.19 16.25 9.57
CA ASN A 853 -28.92 16.13 8.12
C ASN A 853 -27.81 15.11 7.75
N CYS A 854 -27.86 13.91 8.33
CA CYS A 854 -26.85 12.85 8.12
C CYS A 854 -27.48 11.45 8.00
N GLU A 855 -28.72 11.34 7.51
CA GLU A 855 -29.46 10.08 7.48
C GLU A 855 -28.67 8.99 6.76
N TYR A 856 -28.09 9.32 5.59
CA TYR A 856 -27.30 8.37 4.81
C TYR A 856 -26.05 7.91 5.56
N LEU A 857 -25.31 8.81 6.22
CA LEU A 857 -24.14 8.44 7.03
C LEU A 857 -24.52 7.52 8.19
N LEU A 858 -25.67 7.76 8.84
CA LEU A 858 -26.16 6.95 9.94
C LEU A 858 -26.61 5.55 9.50
N GLU A 859 -27.32 5.47 8.37
CA GLU A 859 -27.69 4.20 7.75
C GLU A 859 -26.47 3.38 7.33
N ASN A 860 -25.39 4.05 6.92
CA ASN A 860 -24.13 3.43 6.50
C ASN A 860 -23.08 3.30 7.62
N LEU A 861 -23.43 3.64 8.87
CA LEU A 861 -22.60 3.37 10.05
C LEU A 861 -22.66 1.88 10.39
N LYS A 862 -21.86 1.09 9.66
CA LYS A 862 -21.77 -0.37 9.79
C LYS A 862 -21.10 -0.78 11.11
N PRO A 863 -21.32 -2.03 11.55
CA PRO A 863 -20.63 -2.58 12.72
C PRO A 863 -19.11 -2.47 12.58
N GLY A 864 -18.43 -2.08 13.65
CA GLY A 864 -16.97 -1.92 13.67
C GLY A 864 -16.45 -0.62 13.03
N THR A 865 -17.29 0.20 12.39
CA THR A 865 -16.88 1.48 11.80
C THR A 865 -16.49 2.49 12.88
N ARG A 866 -15.38 3.20 12.69
CA ARG A 866 -14.97 4.32 13.53
C ARG A 866 -15.81 5.55 13.21
N PHE A 867 -16.20 6.29 14.24
CA PHE A 867 -16.90 7.55 14.09
C PHE A 867 -16.54 8.51 15.21
N ARG A 868 -16.77 9.80 14.98
CA ARG A 868 -16.66 10.85 15.99
C ARG A 868 -17.72 11.91 15.78
N PHE A 869 -17.96 12.70 16.82
CA PHE A 869 -18.85 13.84 16.73
C PHE A 869 -18.09 15.13 16.41
N ARG A 870 -18.73 16.01 15.64
CA ARG A 870 -18.29 17.39 15.43
C ARG A 870 -19.35 18.33 15.98
N VAL A 871 -19.04 18.98 17.09
CA VAL A 871 -19.95 19.95 17.71
C VAL A 871 -20.14 21.12 16.77
N LYS A 872 -21.38 21.42 16.39
CA LYS A 872 -21.68 22.66 15.65
C LYS A 872 -21.65 23.83 16.63
N ASN A 873 -20.85 24.86 16.32
CA ASN A 873 -20.99 26.15 17.00
C ASN A 873 -22.37 26.72 16.66
N LYS A 874 -23.09 27.20 17.68
CA LYS A 874 -24.47 27.74 17.57
C LYS A 874 -24.59 28.81 16.49
#